data_AF-A0A6P6PLT2-F1
#
_entry.id   AF-A0A6P6PLT2-F1
#
_cell.length_a   1.000
_cell.length_b   1.000
_cell.length_c   1.000
_cell.angle_alpha   90.00
_cell.angle_beta   90.00
_cell.angle_gamma   90.00
#
_symmetry.space_group_name_H-M   'P 1'
#
loop_
_entity.id
_entity.type
_entity.pdbx_description
1 polymer ?
#
loop_
_entity_poly.entity_id
_entity_poly.type
_entity_poly.pdbx_seq_one_letter_code
_entity_poly.pdbx_strand_id
1 'polypeptide(L)'
;MEFACSHVVCNWRSESLTEDEAKVSNQGSASTLPCLSRAQSVCDHPYDNRVTFVQTPAPSMAPPPVPPRTIQRRETLCSALPPPIPPRGPENNGETRLKANVNVVSLKVGSLVDIGKASAIQSSQKPVRCGKCNAIMSSASSSEMHQKTIIWNCEFCGKENVYPQTTLKGGRFALRNPPGRDILYLDDDEDTDYENLDDLLIVLCVDISGSMSVTSEICPGNSTRSPTYISRLQGVQEALQMVLCSLQKTSPHRRVALVTFNNEVTVYGDGTKVPLTLRDWALMDYDYLKKEGENYSTPHCITETIQPLTQKIKELREHGATALGPAALISVAMASQFTGSKVIICTDGQANIGLGQLDQESSYCPAPSPYFYNQLAHYAAEKGVIVSVMTFEGEDCRLAEVGRLADHTGGRINIVNIGTVATEIQSAIADSVLATSVMATLLAPDGIYFPYEEDNHRLVREIGNVTDGVEITFQFAVRPEKVESFQQRDRVPFQLQLSFKTRDLQKVTRVITQQKRVTTSSWVWAGSLNMSVLGVHCAQLCARLTMEGRVHEAQRQLTAQQDLLKDISQQKPSPKEESIYGNWISTMSMICEDLTTVNQGIRDNKTETDTIPASRTPSTASLSDAAANVVYQMKRAKSVSGKGQRVATLEQ
;
A
#
# COMPACT_ATOMS: atom_id res chain seq x y z
N MET A 1 10.48 9.22 -2.45
CA MET A 1 10.33 9.22 -0.98
C MET A 1 10.16 10.65 -0.51
N GLU A 2 8.97 10.96 0.00
CA GLU A 2 8.53 12.28 0.44
C GLU A 2 8.09 12.19 1.91
N PHE A 3 8.25 13.26 2.70
CA PHE A 3 7.91 13.25 4.12
C PHE A 3 6.86 14.32 4.41
N ALA A 4 5.92 14.02 5.30
CA ALA A 4 4.91 14.97 5.76
C ALA A 4 5.53 16.17 6.48
N CYS A 5 6.59 15.93 7.25
CA CYS A 5 7.39 16.98 7.88
C CYS A 5 8.81 16.99 7.29
N SER A 6 9.38 18.19 7.13
CA SER A 6 10.77 18.34 6.71
C SER A 6 11.78 17.86 7.78
N HIS A 7 11.31 17.71 9.03
CA HIS A 7 12.06 17.29 10.20
C HIS A 7 11.44 16.03 10.83
N VAL A 8 12.24 15.27 11.59
CA VAL A 8 11.78 14.21 12.48
C VAL A 8 11.38 14.82 13.80
N VAL A 9 10.11 14.68 14.17
CA VAL A 9 9.58 15.14 15.46
C VAL A 9 9.86 14.06 16.51
N CYS A 10 10.85 14.27 17.36
CA CYS A 10 11.36 13.22 18.24
C CYS A 10 10.52 12.99 19.52
N ASN A 11 9.82 14.00 20.02
CA ASN A 11 9.08 13.93 21.29
C ASN A 11 7.57 13.70 21.11
N TRP A 12 7.12 13.20 19.95
CA TRP A 12 5.71 12.85 19.77
C TRP A 12 5.35 11.68 20.69
N ARG A 13 4.19 11.80 21.37
CA ARG A 13 3.65 10.76 22.24
C ARG A 13 2.18 10.52 21.93
N SER A 14 1.82 9.28 21.63
CA SER A 14 0.43 8.82 21.56
C SER A 14 -0.21 8.99 22.95
N GLU A 15 -1.32 9.71 23.06
CA GLU A 15 -2.02 10.00 24.33
C GLU A 15 -2.71 8.78 24.97
N SER A 16 -2.20 7.55 24.82
CA SER A 16 -3.01 6.35 25.17
C SER A 16 -2.27 5.06 25.50
N LEU A 17 -0.93 5.00 25.48
CA LEU A 17 -0.24 3.79 25.93
C LEU A 17 0.14 3.82 27.43
N THR A 18 -0.14 4.91 28.15
CA THR A 18 0.44 5.12 29.48
C THR A 18 -0.53 5.13 30.65
N GLU A 19 -1.85 5.10 30.45
CA GLU A 19 -2.78 5.15 31.59
C GLU A 19 -3.56 3.86 31.86
N ASP A 20 -3.86 3.04 30.83
CA ASP A 20 -4.63 1.80 31.02
C ASP A 20 -3.78 0.51 31.10
N GLU A 21 -2.60 0.44 30.46
CA GLU A 21 -1.74 -0.76 30.56
C GLU A 21 -0.88 -0.79 31.84
N ALA A 22 -0.69 0.35 32.51
CA ALA A 22 0.04 0.42 33.78
C ALA A 22 -0.76 -0.14 34.99
N LYS A 23 -2.05 -0.46 34.81
CA LYS A 23 -2.92 -0.98 35.87
C LYS A 23 -3.33 -2.44 35.71
N VAL A 24 -2.97 -3.11 34.62
CA VAL A 24 -3.36 -4.52 34.35
C VAL A 24 -2.21 -5.52 34.55
N SER A 25 -0.96 -5.08 34.78
CA SER A 25 0.17 -6.02 34.99
C SER A 25 0.42 -6.45 36.45
N ASN A 26 -0.47 -6.14 37.38
CA ASN A 26 -0.37 -6.57 38.78
C ASN A 26 -1.65 -7.29 39.26
N GLN A 27 -1.93 -8.46 38.67
CA GLN A 27 -2.65 -9.56 39.33
C GLN A 27 -2.49 -10.83 38.50
N GLY A 28 -1.80 -11.82 39.08
CA GLY A 28 -1.18 -12.91 38.34
C GLY A 28 -2.08 -14.08 37.96
N SER A 29 -1.52 -14.96 37.14
CA SER A 29 -1.75 -16.41 37.24
C SER A 29 -0.51 -17.13 36.72
N ALA A 30 0.33 -17.56 37.67
CA ALA A 30 1.40 -18.50 37.40
C ALA A 30 0.78 -19.88 37.14
N SER A 31 1.07 -20.47 35.98
CA SER A 31 1.07 -21.92 35.82
C SER A 31 2.27 -22.29 34.96
N THR A 32 3.32 -22.79 35.60
CA THR A 32 4.43 -23.47 34.94
C THR A 32 4.88 -24.60 35.84
N LEU A 33 5.00 -25.79 35.27
CA LEU A 33 5.73 -26.93 35.80
C LEU A 33 6.55 -27.53 34.64
N PRO A 34 7.67 -28.20 34.93
CA PRO A 34 8.98 -27.57 34.72
C PRO A 34 9.92 -28.42 33.84
N CYS A 35 11.04 -27.85 33.40
CA CYS A 35 12.21 -28.66 33.08
C CYS A 35 13.52 -28.01 33.55
N LEU A 36 14.33 -28.84 34.18
CA LEU A 36 15.53 -28.58 34.96
C LEU A 36 16.75 -28.37 34.05
N SER A 37 17.57 -27.38 34.36
CA SER A 37 19.03 -27.59 34.46
C SER A 37 19.73 -26.42 35.15
N ARG A 38 20.61 -26.79 36.07
CA ARG A 38 21.29 -26.02 37.11
C ARG A 38 22.72 -25.69 36.69
N ALA A 39 23.20 -24.48 37.00
CA ALA A 39 24.54 -24.15 37.54
C ALA A 39 24.61 -22.62 37.75
N GLN A 40 24.38 -22.13 38.97
CA GLN A 40 25.41 -21.73 39.95
C GLN A 40 26.47 -20.74 39.43
N SER A 41 26.39 -19.49 39.87
CA SER A 41 27.43 -18.90 40.73
C SER A 41 26.92 -17.63 41.42
N VAL A 42 27.08 -17.64 42.74
CA VAL A 42 26.79 -16.62 43.73
C VAL A 42 27.91 -15.57 43.73
N CYS A 43 27.59 -14.31 44.03
CA CYS A 43 28.29 -13.46 45.01
C CYS A 43 27.55 -12.12 45.19
N ASP A 44 26.80 -12.06 46.29
CA ASP A 44 26.56 -10.90 47.16
C ASP A 44 27.86 -10.06 47.35
N HIS A 45 27.91 -8.75 47.65
CA HIS A 45 27.16 -7.94 48.63
C HIS A 45 27.67 -6.45 48.58
N PRO A 46 27.27 -5.52 49.49
CA PRO A 46 26.76 -4.17 49.18
C PRO A 46 27.75 -3.02 49.48
N TYR A 47 27.37 -1.76 49.19
CA TYR A 47 27.32 -0.66 50.17
C TYR A 47 26.91 0.68 49.51
N ASP A 48 25.86 1.25 50.09
CA ASP A 48 25.43 2.65 50.02
C ASP A 48 26.42 3.54 50.80
N ASN A 49 26.68 4.76 50.31
CA ASN A 49 27.17 5.88 51.12
C ASN A 49 26.87 7.22 50.41
N ARG A 50 25.73 7.81 50.78
CA ARG A 50 25.44 9.25 50.65
C ARG A 50 26.41 10.07 51.50
N VAL A 51 27.10 11.05 50.91
CA VAL A 51 27.52 12.28 51.62
C VAL A 51 27.41 13.48 50.69
N THR A 52 26.56 14.42 51.12
CA THR A 52 26.36 15.79 50.63
C THR A 52 27.54 16.67 51.07
N PHE A 53 28.13 17.43 50.14
CA PHE A 53 28.96 18.60 50.48
C PHE A 53 28.46 19.83 49.71
N VAL A 54 28.25 20.90 50.45
CA VAL A 54 27.79 22.23 50.01
C VAL A 54 28.88 23.24 50.37
N GLN A 55 28.84 24.41 49.69
CA GLN A 55 29.52 25.70 49.95
C GLN A 55 30.91 25.88 49.30
N THR A 56 31.32 26.98 48.64
CA THR A 56 30.76 28.32 48.28
C THR A 56 31.75 29.02 47.28
N PRO A 57 31.63 30.30 46.83
CA PRO A 57 31.93 30.71 45.44
C PRO A 57 33.16 31.65 45.26
N ALA A 58 33.38 32.00 43.97
CA ALA A 58 34.19 33.11 43.41
C ALA A 58 35.68 32.79 43.09
N PRO A 59 36.33 33.46 42.10
CA PRO A 59 35.96 34.74 41.47
C PRO A 59 36.00 34.81 39.92
N SER A 60 35.39 35.89 39.42
CA SER A 60 35.37 36.36 38.04
C SER A 60 36.76 36.67 37.47
N MET A 61 37.11 36.07 36.34
CA MET A 61 38.23 36.50 35.51
C MET A 61 37.72 37.03 34.16
N ALA A 62 37.99 38.30 33.90
CA ALA A 62 37.77 38.94 32.60
C ALA A 62 38.75 38.38 31.55
N PRO A 63 38.33 38.18 30.29
CA PRO A 63 39.24 37.76 29.23
C PRO A 63 40.13 38.92 28.72
N PRO A 64 41.35 38.64 28.23
CA PRO A 64 42.33 39.65 27.81
C PRO A 64 42.00 40.33 26.47
N PRO A 65 42.62 41.50 26.17
CA PRO A 65 42.26 42.34 25.02
C PRO A 65 42.74 41.77 23.69
N VAL A 66 41.95 42.00 22.64
CA VAL A 66 42.21 41.59 21.25
C VAL A 66 43.13 42.62 20.56
N PRO A 67 44.15 42.21 19.78
CA PRO A 67 45.07 43.11 19.08
C PRO A 67 44.42 43.85 17.87
N PRO A 68 44.99 44.99 17.43
CA PRO A 68 44.35 45.91 16.50
C PRO A 68 44.30 45.40 15.05
N ARG A 69 43.16 45.60 14.39
CA ARG A 69 42.90 45.25 12.99
C ARG A 69 43.63 46.19 12.03
N THR A 70 44.52 45.65 11.23
CA THR A 70 45.09 46.34 10.05
C THR A 70 44.07 46.31 8.91
N ILE A 71 43.64 47.48 8.45
CA ILE A 71 42.74 47.65 7.30
C ILE A 71 43.55 47.45 6.02
N GLN A 72 43.33 46.33 5.32
CA GLN A 72 43.64 46.22 3.90
C GLN A 72 42.38 45.90 3.12
N ARG A 73 41.99 46.87 2.29
CA ARG A 73 40.87 46.87 1.35
C ARG A 73 41.18 45.87 0.24
N ARG A 74 40.43 44.76 0.17
CA ARG A 74 40.41 43.87 -0.99
C ARG A 74 38.96 43.61 -1.39
N GLU A 75 38.69 43.86 -2.67
CA GLU A 75 37.37 43.97 -3.26
C GLU A 75 36.59 42.63 -3.24
N THR A 76 35.34 42.77 -2.80
CA THR A 76 34.14 41.93 -2.89
C THR A 76 34.14 40.67 -3.78
N LEU A 77 33.94 39.52 -3.14
CA LEU A 77 33.13 38.38 -3.63
C LEU A 77 32.25 37.90 -2.46
N CYS A 78 30.93 38.03 -2.63
CA CYS A 78 29.91 37.85 -1.58
C CYS A 78 29.96 36.47 -0.92
N SER A 79 30.11 36.46 0.40
CA SER A 79 29.94 35.29 1.26
C SER A 79 28.44 34.97 1.38
N ALA A 80 28.08 33.71 1.12
CA ALA A 80 26.72 33.21 1.28
C ALA A 80 26.23 33.40 2.72
N LEU A 81 25.14 34.14 2.89
CA LEU A 81 24.41 34.24 4.16
C LEU A 81 23.98 32.83 4.63
N PRO A 82 23.96 32.56 5.95
CA PRO A 82 23.30 31.36 6.45
C PRO A 82 21.82 31.38 6.04
N PRO A 83 21.23 30.24 5.64
CA PRO A 83 19.84 30.20 5.21
C PRO A 83 18.91 30.60 6.37
N PRO A 84 17.73 31.19 6.07
CA PRO A 84 16.84 31.71 7.08
C PRO A 84 16.32 30.59 7.99
N ILE A 85 16.34 30.85 9.30
CA ILE A 85 15.60 30.10 10.31
C ILE A 85 14.10 30.24 9.97
N PRO A 86 13.28 29.18 10.06
CA PRO A 86 11.84 29.29 9.82
C PRO A 86 11.22 30.38 10.71
N PRO A 87 10.19 31.10 10.23
CA PRO A 87 9.58 32.20 10.97
C PRO A 87 9.06 31.72 12.32
N ARG A 88 9.43 32.44 13.39
CA ARG A 88 8.87 32.25 14.73
C ARG A 88 7.39 32.64 14.70
N GLY A 89 6.52 31.72 15.12
CA GLY A 89 5.12 32.04 15.38
C GLY A 89 4.99 33.02 16.56
N PRO A 90 3.86 33.74 16.69
CA PRO A 90 3.62 34.58 17.85
C PRO A 90 3.60 33.73 19.13
N GLU A 91 4.42 34.11 20.10
CA GLU A 91 4.39 33.56 21.46
C GLU A 91 3.06 33.95 22.10
N ASN A 92 2.13 32.99 22.23
CA ASN A 92 1.04 33.10 23.20
C ASN A 92 0.46 31.71 23.58
N ASN A 93 0.60 31.42 24.88
CA ASN A 93 -0.10 30.47 25.76
C ASN A 93 -0.25 28.99 25.35
N GLY A 94 0.54 28.14 26.04
CA GLY A 94 0.44 26.67 26.07
C GLY A 94 1.43 26.01 25.11
N GLU A 95 2.08 24.92 25.55
CA GLU A 95 2.77 24.02 24.60
C GLU A 95 1.72 23.55 23.58
N THR A 96 1.81 24.02 22.33
CA THR A 96 1.01 23.50 21.23
C THR A 96 1.49 22.08 20.94
N ARG A 97 0.93 21.12 21.69
CA ARG A 97 1.17 19.70 21.50
C ARG A 97 0.47 19.28 20.22
N LEU A 98 1.23 18.68 19.30
CA LEU A 98 0.66 18.09 18.08
C LEU A 98 -0.30 16.97 18.47
N LYS A 99 -1.57 17.11 18.09
CA LYS A 99 -2.64 16.15 18.39
C LYS A 99 -2.57 14.87 17.54
N ALA A 100 -1.89 14.93 16.39
CA ALA A 100 -1.63 13.77 15.53
C ALA A 100 -0.13 13.56 15.29
N ASN A 101 0.24 12.33 14.94
CA ASN A 101 1.60 12.06 14.50
C ASN A 101 1.82 12.63 13.10
N VAL A 102 2.86 13.45 12.94
CA VAL A 102 3.24 14.08 11.67
C VAL A 102 4.47 13.43 11.04
N ASN A 103 5.08 12.45 11.70
CA ASN A 103 6.20 11.67 11.20
C ASN A 103 5.69 10.59 10.23
N VAL A 104 5.35 11.03 9.02
CA VAL A 104 4.85 10.18 7.96
C VAL A 104 5.77 10.27 6.75
N VAL A 105 6.08 9.13 6.15
CA VAL A 105 6.79 9.03 4.86
C VAL A 105 5.86 8.47 3.80
N SER A 106 5.83 9.11 2.63
CA SER A 106 5.13 8.66 1.43
C SER A 106 6.11 8.14 0.38
N LEU A 107 5.79 6.99 -0.18
CA LEU A 107 6.48 6.33 -1.27
C LEU A 107 5.57 6.30 -2.49
N LYS A 108 5.89 7.10 -3.51
CA LYS A 108 5.24 7.05 -4.84
C LYS A 108 5.84 5.91 -5.66
N VAL A 109 5.50 4.68 -5.30
CA VAL A 109 6.15 3.46 -5.78
C VAL A 109 6.06 3.32 -7.29
N GLY A 110 4.92 3.69 -7.90
CA GLY A 110 4.76 3.67 -9.36
C GLY A 110 5.85 4.48 -10.09
N SER A 111 6.17 5.67 -9.61
CA SER A 111 7.26 6.49 -10.17
C SER A 111 8.66 5.99 -9.80
N LEU A 112 8.79 5.20 -8.72
CA LEU A 112 10.08 4.70 -8.24
C LEU A 112 10.51 3.40 -8.95
N VAL A 113 9.57 2.63 -9.47
CA VAL A 113 9.86 1.42 -10.26
C VAL A 113 10.07 1.71 -11.75
N ASP A 114 9.72 2.90 -12.22
CA ASP A 114 10.01 3.35 -13.59
C ASP A 114 11.54 3.51 -13.80
N ILE A 115 12.12 2.57 -14.53
CA ILE A 115 13.54 2.52 -14.87
C ILE A 115 13.87 3.27 -16.17
N GLY A 116 12.87 3.67 -16.97
CA GLY A 116 13.09 4.29 -18.28
C GLY A 116 13.81 5.64 -18.19
N LYS A 117 13.74 6.29 -17.03
CA LYS A 117 14.43 7.56 -16.72
C LYS A 117 15.73 7.38 -15.93
N ALA A 118 16.18 6.14 -15.70
CA ALA A 118 17.15 5.80 -14.66
C ALA A 118 18.58 5.50 -15.15
N SER A 119 18.88 5.67 -16.43
CA SER A 119 20.23 5.40 -16.98
C SER A 119 21.35 6.21 -16.29
N ALA A 120 21.03 7.40 -15.76
CA ALA A 120 21.96 8.24 -15.01
C ALA A 120 22.26 7.75 -13.57
N ILE A 121 21.42 6.89 -13.01
CA ILE A 121 21.54 6.38 -11.62
C ILE A 121 21.89 4.89 -11.57
N GLN A 122 22.12 4.27 -12.73
CA GLN A 122 22.41 2.84 -12.85
C GLN A 122 23.84 2.49 -12.41
N SER A 123 23.97 1.38 -11.70
CA SER A 123 25.21 0.80 -11.23
C SER A 123 25.27 -0.68 -11.59
N SER A 124 26.38 -1.12 -12.17
CA SER A 124 26.69 -2.52 -12.49
C SER A 124 27.43 -3.24 -11.34
N GLN A 125 27.52 -2.62 -10.17
CA GLN A 125 28.17 -3.20 -8.99
C GLN A 125 27.14 -3.81 -8.05
N LYS A 126 27.46 -4.90 -7.36
CA LYS A 126 26.58 -5.43 -6.31
C LYS A 126 26.52 -4.48 -5.10
N PRO A 127 25.36 -4.27 -4.46
CA PRO A 127 25.24 -3.39 -3.30
C PRO A 127 26.00 -3.95 -2.09
N VAL A 128 26.76 -3.09 -1.41
CA VAL A 128 27.48 -3.41 -0.17
C VAL A 128 26.51 -3.31 1.00
N ARG A 129 26.27 -4.41 1.71
CA ARG A 129 25.26 -4.52 2.78
C ARG A 129 25.89 -4.66 4.16
N CYS A 130 25.35 -3.95 5.15
CA CYS A 130 25.69 -4.13 6.55
C CYS A 130 25.28 -5.52 7.04
N GLY A 131 26.20 -6.25 7.69
CA GLY A 131 25.96 -7.61 8.17
C GLY A 131 24.97 -7.74 9.34
N LYS A 132 24.51 -6.63 9.94
CA LYS A 132 23.52 -6.63 11.03
C LYS A 132 22.13 -6.25 10.55
N CYS A 133 21.96 -5.05 10.00
CA CYS A 133 20.63 -4.52 9.64
C CYS A 133 20.29 -4.62 8.14
N ASN A 134 21.22 -5.08 7.29
CA ASN A 134 21.11 -5.07 5.82
C ASN A 134 20.97 -3.68 5.18
N ALA A 135 21.33 -2.61 5.88
CA ALA A 135 21.48 -1.29 5.25
C ALA A 135 22.52 -1.35 4.13
N ILE A 136 22.26 -0.66 3.03
CA ILE A 136 23.16 -0.59 1.88
C ILE A 136 24.03 0.66 2.00
N MET A 137 25.32 0.51 1.76
CA MET A 137 26.26 1.63 1.79
C MET A 137 25.87 2.66 0.74
N SER A 138 25.81 3.93 1.13
CA SER A 138 25.36 5.03 0.28
C SER A 138 26.41 6.15 0.23
N SER A 139 26.16 7.19 -0.57
CA SER A 139 26.98 8.42 -0.52
C SER A 139 26.96 9.15 0.83
N ALA A 140 25.99 8.84 1.70
CA ALA A 140 25.91 9.39 3.05
C ALA A 140 26.76 8.59 4.08
N SER A 141 27.28 7.43 3.70
CA SER A 141 28.07 6.57 4.56
C SER A 141 29.51 7.09 4.67
N SER A 142 30.06 7.07 5.89
CA SER A 142 31.47 7.39 6.14
C SER A 142 32.26 6.09 6.25
N SER A 143 33.25 5.91 5.39
CA SER A 143 34.15 4.76 5.42
C SER A 143 35.59 5.20 5.63
N GLU A 144 36.33 4.42 6.40
CA GLU A 144 37.74 4.64 6.70
C GLU A 144 38.58 3.51 6.09
N MET A 145 39.74 3.86 5.53
CA MET A 145 40.67 2.88 4.95
C MET A 145 41.81 2.62 5.92
N HIS A 146 41.94 1.37 6.39
CA HIS A 146 43.01 0.96 7.29
C HIS A 146 43.76 -0.25 6.71
N GLN A 147 45.05 -0.09 6.42
CA GLN A 147 45.97 -1.18 6.06
C GLN A 147 45.41 -2.24 5.07
N LYS A 148 44.74 -1.78 3.98
CA LYS A 148 44.07 -2.58 2.93
C LYS A 148 42.69 -3.18 3.27
N THR A 149 42.07 -2.71 4.33
CA THR A 149 40.66 -3.00 4.66
C THR A 149 39.85 -1.71 4.66
N ILE A 150 38.60 -1.81 4.20
CA ILE A 150 37.63 -0.71 4.31
C ILE A 150 36.76 -1.00 5.51
N ILE A 151 36.72 -0.07 6.45
CA ILE A 151 35.87 -0.14 7.65
C ILE A 151 34.72 0.85 7.45
N TRP A 152 33.49 0.34 7.49
CA TRP A 152 32.28 1.15 7.43
C TRP A 152 31.43 0.94 8.68
N ASN A 153 31.29 2.01 9.46
CA ASN A 153 30.35 2.06 10.57
C ASN A 153 28.95 2.40 10.05
N CYS A 154 28.05 1.42 10.15
CA CYS A 154 26.69 1.57 9.64
C CYS A 154 25.95 2.68 10.39
N GLU A 155 25.52 3.71 9.66
CA GLU A 155 24.81 4.87 10.22
C GLU A 155 23.41 4.55 10.78
N PHE A 156 22.88 3.35 10.51
CA PHE A 156 21.58 2.91 10.99
C PHE A 156 21.67 2.16 12.32
N CYS A 157 22.57 1.18 12.43
CA CYS A 157 22.64 0.27 13.59
C CYS A 157 23.96 0.33 14.38
N GLY A 158 24.91 1.16 13.95
CA GLY A 158 26.22 1.33 14.59
C GLY A 158 27.19 0.15 14.41
N LYS A 159 26.83 -0.89 13.64
CA LYS A 159 27.72 -2.04 13.41
C LYS A 159 28.90 -1.63 12.53
N GLU A 160 30.10 -1.97 12.99
CA GLU A 160 31.33 -1.94 12.19
C GLU A 160 31.33 -3.08 11.17
N ASN A 161 31.48 -2.74 9.88
CA ASN A 161 31.57 -3.68 8.77
C ASN A 161 32.94 -3.58 8.13
N VAL A 162 33.65 -4.70 8.01
CA VAL A 162 35.03 -4.75 7.49
C VAL A 162 35.03 -5.49 6.15
N TYR A 163 35.53 -4.83 5.10
CA TYR A 163 35.59 -5.40 3.75
C TYR A 163 37.04 -5.56 3.28
N PRO A 164 37.47 -6.79 2.89
CA PRO A 164 38.75 -7.01 2.25
C PRO A 164 38.81 -6.36 0.86
N GLN A 165 39.96 -5.79 0.50
CA GLN A 165 40.19 -5.21 -0.83
C GLN A 165 40.11 -6.25 -1.97
N THR A 166 40.32 -7.54 -1.69
CA THR A 166 40.27 -8.64 -2.67
C THR A 166 38.85 -9.03 -3.07
N THR A 167 37.88 -8.99 -2.16
CA THR A 167 36.44 -9.15 -2.45
C THR A 167 35.89 -8.08 -3.40
N LEU A 168 36.62 -6.97 -3.55
CA LEU A 168 36.29 -5.85 -4.43
C LEU A 168 37.01 -5.93 -5.80
N LYS A 169 37.90 -6.91 -6.04
CA LYS A 169 38.61 -7.09 -7.33
C LYS A 169 38.00 -8.15 -8.25
N GLY A 170 37.18 -9.07 -7.71
CA GLY A 170 36.48 -10.10 -8.51
C GLY A 170 35.20 -9.61 -9.21
N GLY A 171 34.73 -8.42 -8.85
CA GLY A 171 33.69 -7.66 -9.56
C GLY A 171 34.17 -6.22 -9.69
N ARG A 172 33.69 -5.46 -10.68
CA ARG A 172 34.19 -4.13 -11.08
C ARG A 172 33.94 -3.03 -10.02
N PHE A 173 34.48 -3.13 -8.80
CA PHE A 173 34.38 -2.10 -7.77
C PHE A 173 35.50 -1.07 -7.91
N ALA A 174 35.18 0.10 -8.46
CA ALA A 174 35.98 1.30 -8.20
C ALA A 174 35.67 1.79 -6.77
N LEU A 175 36.71 2.14 -6.02
CA LEU A 175 36.67 2.78 -4.70
C LEU A 175 36.05 4.19 -4.80
N ARG A 176 34.78 4.27 -5.18
CA ARG A 176 34.02 5.51 -5.25
C ARG A 176 32.74 5.26 -4.49
N ASN A 177 32.45 6.11 -3.50
CA ASN A 177 31.11 6.17 -2.93
C ASN A 177 30.11 6.16 -4.08
N PRO A 178 29.05 5.34 -4.01
CA PRO A 178 28.15 5.18 -5.13
C PRO A 178 27.56 6.54 -5.53
N PRO A 179 27.23 6.72 -6.82
CA PRO A 179 27.01 8.04 -7.42
C PRO A 179 25.70 8.65 -6.93
N GLY A 180 25.75 9.30 -5.77
CA GLY A 180 24.62 10.06 -5.22
C GLY A 180 23.75 9.28 -4.25
N ARG A 181 22.55 9.82 -4.03
CA ARG A 181 21.59 9.39 -3.01
C ARG A 181 20.53 8.42 -3.53
N ASP A 182 20.48 8.21 -4.84
CA ASP A 182 19.52 7.37 -5.55
C ASP A 182 20.32 6.55 -6.55
N ILE A 183 20.34 5.24 -6.36
CA ILE A 183 21.16 4.30 -7.12
C ILE A 183 20.29 3.12 -7.52
N LEU A 184 20.43 2.67 -8.75
CA LEU A 184 19.72 1.52 -9.29
C LEU A 184 20.73 0.43 -9.62
N TYR A 185 20.59 -0.72 -8.97
CA TYR A 185 21.39 -1.92 -9.19
C TYR A 185 20.59 -2.87 -10.07
N LEU A 186 21.17 -3.27 -11.20
CA LEU A 186 20.67 -4.37 -12.01
C LEU A 186 21.43 -5.63 -11.62
N ASP A 187 20.72 -6.74 -11.45
CA ASP A 187 21.37 -8.04 -11.37
C ASP A 187 21.68 -8.50 -12.81
N ASP A 188 22.93 -8.87 -13.08
CA ASP A 188 23.40 -9.33 -14.41
C ASP A 188 22.88 -10.76 -14.77
N ASP A 189 22.02 -11.35 -13.94
CA ASP A 189 21.40 -12.64 -14.23
C ASP A 189 20.31 -12.41 -15.29
N GLU A 190 20.66 -12.60 -16.57
CA GLU A 190 19.67 -12.63 -17.65
C GLU A 190 18.77 -13.86 -17.48
N ASP A 191 17.62 -13.68 -16.84
CA ASP A 191 16.49 -14.61 -16.99
C ASP A 191 16.11 -14.52 -18.49
N THR A 192 16.44 -15.57 -19.27
CA THR A 192 16.33 -15.63 -20.75
C THR A 192 14.89 -15.60 -21.28
N ASP A 193 13.91 -15.40 -20.42
CA ASP A 193 12.50 -15.56 -20.68
C ASP A 193 11.85 -14.21 -21.03
N TYR A 194 12.45 -13.46 -21.96
CA TYR A 194 11.88 -12.20 -22.45
C TYR A 194 10.48 -12.44 -23.03
N GLU A 195 9.45 -11.98 -22.30
CA GLU A 195 8.07 -11.97 -22.79
C GLU A 195 7.84 -10.69 -23.60
N ASN A 196 7.39 -10.84 -24.85
CA ASN A 196 7.07 -9.69 -25.69
C ASN A 196 5.84 -8.96 -25.13
N LEU A 197 5.94 -7.63 -24.97
CA LEU A 197 4.89 -6.77 -24.41
C LEU A 197 3.59 -6.78 -25.23
N ASP A 198 3.63 -7.23 -26.49
CA ASP A 198 2.45 -7.42 -27.34
C ASP A 198 1.70 -8.73 -27.02
N ASP A 199 2.26 -9.62 -26.20
CA ASP A 199 1.67 -10.91 -25.82
C ASP A 199 0.79 -10.86 -24.56
N LEU A 200 0.56 -9.67 -23.98
CA LEU A 200 -0.31 -9.49 -22.82
C LEU A 200 -1.75 -9.97 -23.11
N LEU A 201 -2.29 -10.78 -22.21
CA LEU A 201 -3.64 -11.29 -22.28
C LEU A 201 -4.60 -10.46 -21.42
N ILE A 202 -5.72 -10.05 -22.01
CA ILE A 202 -6.87 -9.49 -21.29
C ILE A 202 -7.96 -10.56 -21.24
N VAL A 203 -8.28 -11.05 -20.06
CA VAL A 203 -9.40 -11.97 -19.82
C VAL A 203 -10.59 -11.19 -19.29
N LEU A 204 -11.66 -11.15 -20.08
CA LEU A 204 -12.96 -10.60 -19.70
C LEU A 204 -13.78 -11.74 -19.08
N CYS A 205 -13.95 -11.70 -17.76
CA CYS A 205 -14.69 -12.70 -16.98
C CYS A 205 -16.09 -12.14 -16.65
N VAL A 206 -17.11 -12.61 -17.36
CA VAL A 206 -18.44 -11.98 -17.38
C VAL A 206 -19.48 -12.89 -16.75
N ASP A 207 -20.19 -12.33 -15.77
CA ASP A 207 -21.35 -12.96 -15.18
C ASP A 207 -22.51 -13.00 -16.18
N ILE A 208 -23.09 -14.18 -16.36
CA ILE A 208 -24.31 -14.43 -17.13
C ILE A 208 -25.34 -15.18 -16.28
N SER A 209 -25.24 -15.07 -14.96
CA SER A 209 -26.22 -15.62 -14.01
C SER A 209 -27.57 -14.90 -14.11
N GLY A 210 -28.61 -15.48 -13.51
CA GLY A 210 -29.96 -14.94 -13.57
C GLY A 210 -30.11 -13.53 -12.99
N SER A 211 -29.25 -13.11 -12.06
CA SER A 211 -29.28 -11.74 -11.49
C SER A 211 -29.01 -10.67 -12.55
N MET A 212 -28.23 -10.99 -13.59
CA MET A 212 -27.91 -10.07 -14.68
C MET A 212 -29.13 -9.69 -15.56
N SER A 213 -30.31 -10.26 -15.30
CA SER A 213 -31.60 -9.89 -15.91
C SER A 213 -32.18 -8.58 -15.37
N VAL A 214 -31.69 -8.07 -14.23
CA VAL A 214 -32.17 -6.82 -13.63
C VAL A 214 -32.03 -5.66 -14.62
N THR A 215 -33.10 -4.89 -14.80
CA THR A 215 -33.16 -3.80 -15.79
C THR A 215 -33.11 -2.43 -15.15
N SER A 216 -32.37 -1.51 -15.75
CA SER A 216 -32.37 -0.08 -15.38
C SER A 216 -33.04 0.77 -16.44
N GLU A 217 -33.68 1.85 -16.01
CA GLU A 217 -34.28 2.85 -16.87
C GLU A 217 -33.19 3.74 -17.49
N ILE A 218 -33.21 3.87 -18.81
CA ILE A 218 -32.33 4.78 -19.53
C ILE A 218 -33.21 5.86 -20.19
N CYS A 219 -32.93 7.12 -19.82
CA CYS A 219 -33.59 8.26 -20.42
C CYS A 219 -33.16 8.40 -21.89
N PRO A 220 -34.08 8.31 -22.86
CA PRO A 220 -33.75 8.70 -24.22
C PRO A 220 -33.46 10.21 -24.21
N GLY A 221 -32.39 10.65 -24.86
CA GLY A 221 -31.97 12.06 -24.91
C GLY A 221 -33.01 13.05 -25.48
N ASN A 222 -34.20 12.57 -25.85
CA ASN A 222 -35.34 13.36 -26.31
C ASN A 222 -36.53 13.13 -25.36
N SER A 223 -37.08 14.22 -24.78
CA SER A 223 -38.17 14.22 -23.79
C SER A 223 -39.52 13.63 -24.25
N THR A 224 -39.61 13.13 -25.49
CA THR A 224 -40.84 12.64 -26.13
C THR A 224 -40.91 11.12 -26.28
N ARG A 225 -39.84 10.37 -25.92
CA ARG A 225 -39.85 8.90 -25.94
C ARG A 225 -40.08 8.33 -24.55
N SER A 226 -40.84 7.24 -24.49
CA SER A 226 -40.98 6.43 -23.28
C SER A 226 -39.61 5.89 -22.83
N PRO A 227 -39.40 5.73 -21.52
CA PRO A 227 -38.18 5.14 -21.00
C PRO A 227 -37.93 3.76 -21.57
N THR A 228 -36.67 3.48 -21.92
CA THR A 228 -36.25 2.15 -22.38
C THR A 228 -35.54 1.45 -21.21
N TYR A 229 -35.97 0.23 -20.92
CA TYR A 229 -35.34 -0.61 -19.89
C TYR A 229 -34.33 -1.53 -20.56
N ILE A 230 -33.10 -1.51 -20.05
CA ILE A 230 -32.00 -2.35 -20.53
C ILE A 230 -31.51 -3.21 -19.36
N SER A 231 -31.30 -4.51 -19.59
CA SER A 231 -30.76 -5.40 -18.56
C SER A 231 -29.28 -5.14 -18.30
N ARG A 232 -28.79 -5.50 -17.11
CA ARG A 232 -27.35 -5.44 -16.79
C ARG A 232 -26.53 -6.21 -17.80
N LEU A 233 -26.95 -7.42 -18.19
CA LEU A 233 -26.25 -8.20 -19.23
C LEU A 233 -26.19 -7.47 -20.56
N GLN A 234 -27.30 -6.89 -21.03
CA GLN A 234 -27.31 -6.12 -22.27
C GLN A 234 -26.38 -4.90 -22.19
N GLY A 235 -26.36 -4.22 -21.05
CA GLY A 235 -25.40 -3.15 -20.75
C GLY A 235 -23.94 -3.61 -20.86
N VAL A 236 -23.62 -4.79 -20.29
CA VAL A 236 -22.29 -5.39 -20.43
C VAL A 236 -21.98 -5.74 -21.89
N GLN A 237 -22.93 -6.33 -22.62
CA GLN A 237 -22.72 -6.68 -24.04
C GLN A 237 -22.37 -5.46 -24.88
N GLU A 238 -23.08 -4.34 -24.70
CA GLU A 238 -22.81 -3.07 -25.37
C GLU A 238 -21.45 -2.49 -24.94
N ALA A 239 -21.15 -2.52 -23.63
CA ALA A 239 -19.88 -2.06 -23.09
C ALA A 239 -18.68 -2.84 -23.65
N LEU A 240 -18.77 -4.16 -23.70
CA LEU A 240 -17.71 -5.02 -24.23
C LEU A 240 -17.50 -4.77 -25.73
N GLN A 241 -18.56 -4.59 -26.51
CA GLN A 241 -18.42 -4.23 -27.93
C GLN A 241 -17.65 -2.92 -28.11
N MET A 242 -17.98 -1.88 -27.33
CA MET A 242 -17.24 -0.60 -27.34
C MET A 242 -15.77 -0.77 -26.94
N VAL A 243 -15.49 -1.59 -25.92
CA VAL A 243 -14.14 -1.90 -25.45
C VAL A 243 -13.33 -2.62 -26.53
N LEU A 244 -13.87 -3.67 -27.16
CA LEU A 244 -13.18 -4.41 -28.22
C LEU A 244 -12.86 -3.51 -29.43
N CYS A 245 -13.79 -2.65 -29.82
CA CYS A 245 -13.57 -1.68 -30.91
C CYS A 245 -12.50 -0.65 -30.56
N SER A 246 -12.44 -0.21 -29.30
CA SER A 246 -11.40 0.69 -28.81
C SER A 246 -10.02 0.01 -28.78
N LEU A 247 -9.97 -1.24 -28.30
CA LEU A 247 -8.75 -2.05 -28.27
C LEU A 247 -8.17 -2.28 -29.67
N GLN A 248 -9.00 -2.62 -30.65
CA GLN A 248 -8.55 -2.81 -32.03
C GLN A 248 -7.86 -1.55 -32.61
N LYS A 249 -8.36 -0.36 -32.25
CA LYS A 249 -7.80 0.92 -32.73
C LYS A 249 -6.52 1.31 -32.00
N THR A 250 -6.46 1.07 -30.69
CA THR A 250 -5.38 1.56 -29.82
C THR A 250 -4.24 0.56 -29.66
N SER A 251 -4.54 -0.73 -29.73
CA SER A 251 -3.61 -1.82 -29.43
C SER A 251 -3.99 -3.11 -30.20
N PRO A 252 -3.84 -3.10 -31.54
CA PRO A 252 -4.34 -4.15 -32.43
C PRO A 252 -3.76 -5.55 -32.20
N HIS A 253 -2.56 -5.62 -31.59
CA HIS A 253 -1.86 -6.87 -31.32
C HIS A 253 -2.17 -7.46 -29.94
N ARG A 254 -2.96 -6.77 -29.09
CA ARG A 254 -3.34 -7.34 -27.78
C ARG A 254 -4.22 -8.57 -27.93
N ARG A 255 -4.01 -9.55 -27.05
CA ARG A 255 -4.81 -10.77 -26.97
C ARG A 255 -5.98 -10.55 -26.02
N VAL A 256 -7.17 -10.98 -26.42
CA VAL A 256 -8.37 -10.88 -25.59
C VAL A 256 -9.05 -12.24 -25.52
N ALA A 257 -9.41 -12.65 -24.31
CA ALA A 257 -10.19 -13.85 -24.05
C ALA A 257 -11.50 -13.52 -23.35
N LEU A 258 -12.56 -14.25 -23.69
CA LEU A 258 -13.85 -14.20 -23.00
C LEU A 258 -14.04 -15.48 -22.17
N VAL A 259 -14.36 -15.29 -20.90
CA VAL A 259 -14.82 -16.32 -19.98
C VAL A 259 -16.18 -15.86 -19.45
N THR A 260 -17.17 -16.74 -19.44
CA THR A 260 -18.47 -16.45 -18.81
C THR A 260 -18.78 -17.45 -17.73
N PHE A 261 -19.58 -17.04 -16.77
CA PHE A 261 -19.96 -17.93 -15.69
C PHE A 261 -21.41 -17.73 -15.24
N ASN A 262 -21.99 -18.84 -14.83
CA ASN A 262 -23.26 -18.93 -14.14
C ASN A 262 -23.28 -20.21 -13.28
N ASN A 263 -24.21 -21.16 -13.49
CA ASN A 263 -24.13 -22.50 -12.90
C ASN A 263 -22.98 -23.35 -13.48
N GLU A 264 -22.33 -22.87 -14.54
CA GLU A 264 -21.15 -23.45 -15.17
C GLU A 264 -20.16 -22.36 -15.55
N VAL A 265 -18.92 -22.75 -15.83
CA VAL A 265 -17.90 -21.83 -16.35
C VAL A 265 -17.61 -22.19 -17.79
N THR A 266 -17.77 -21.25 -18.70
CA THR A 266 -17.49 -21.45 -20.13
C THR A 266 -16.36 -20.54 -20.58
N VAL A 267 -15.27 -21.14 -21.05
CA VAL A 267 -14.12 -20.45 -21.62
C VAL A 267 -14.25 -20.43 -23.14
N TYR A 268 -14.52 -19.24 -23.70
CA TYR A 268 -14.57 -19.04 -25.15
C TYR A 268 -13.17 -18.76 -25.73
N GLY A 269 -12.23 -18.30 -24.91
CA GLY A 269 -10.94 -17.80 -25.39
C GLY A 269 -11.14 -16.63 -26.36
N ASP A 270 -10.51 -16.69 -27.53
CA ASP A 270 -10.70 -15.71 -28.62
C ASP A 270 -11.96 -15.95 -29.49
N GLY A 271 -12.82 -16.90 -29.12
CA GLY A 271 -14.05 -17.21 -29.85
C GLY A 271 -13.85 -17.98 -31.17
N THR A 272 -12.62 -18.34 -31.54
CA THR A 272 -12.34 -19.09 -32.78
C THR A 272 -12.50 -20.60 -32.62
N LYS A 273 -12.28 -21.11 -31.40
CA LYS A 273 -12.36 -22.54 -31.06
C LYS A 273 -13.67 -22.89 -30.38
N VAL A 274 -13.92 -24.19 -30.26
CA VAL A 274 -15.05 -24.71 -29.48
C VAL A 274 -14.83 -24.33 -28.01
N PRO A 275 -15.82 -23.69 -27.34
CA PRO A 275 -15.68 -23.30 -25.95
C PRO A 275 -15.49 -24.51 -25.01
N LEU A 276 -14.64 -24.34 -23.99
CA LEU A 276 -14.49 -25.30 -22.90
C LEU A 276 -15.53 -25.00 -21.83
N THR A 277 -16.44 -25.94 -21.56
CA THR A 277 -17.48 -25.80 -20.54
C THR A 277 -17.20 -26.71 -19.34
N LEU A 278 -17.18 -26.14 -18.14
CA LEU A 278 -16.84 -26.77 -16.88
C LEU A 278 -18.07 -26.77 -15.97
N ARG A 279 -18.47 -27.95 -15.48
CA ARG A 279 -19.73 -28.16 -14.74
C ARG A 279 -19.52 -29.11 -13.55
N ASP A 280 -20.46 -29.09 -12.62
CA ASP A 280 -20.57 -30.04 -11.52
C ASP A 280 -19.28 -30.15 -10.69
N TRP A 281 -18.69 -31.35 -10.59
CA TRP A 281 -17.50 -31.63 -9.82
C TRP A 281 -16.29 -30.77 -10.23
N ALA A 282 -16.21 -30.39 -11.51
CA ALA A 282 -15.11 -29.57 -12.00
C ALA A 282 -15.07 -28.19 -11.33
N LEU A 283 -16.22 -27.66 -10.90
CA LEU A 283 -16.31 -26.37 -10.21
C LEU A 283 -15.78 -26.41 -8.77
N MET A 284 -15.52 -27.61 -8.24
CA MET A 284 -15.07 -27.86 -6.87
C MET A 284 -13.58 -28.27 -6.78
N ASP A 285 -12.93 -28.50 -7.93
CA ASP A 285 -11.55 -29.00 -7.98
C ASP A 285 -10.59 -27.88 -8.38
N TYR A 286 -9.84 -27.39 -7.40
CA TYR A 286 -8.90 -26.27 -7.59
C TYR A 286 -7.77 -26.63 -8.57
N ASP A 287 -7.18 -27.81 -8.40
CA ASP A 287 -6.02 -28.23 -9.17
C ASP A 287 -6.42 -28.53 -10.62
N TYR A 288 -7.59 -29.12 -10.82
CA TYR A 288 -8.15 -29.33 -12.15
C TYR A 288 -8.39 -28.00 -12.89
N LEU A 289 -9.10 -27.05 -12.26
CA LEU A 289 -9.39 -25.74 -12.87
C LEU A 289 -8.12 -24.96 -13.20
N LYS A 290 -7.15 -24.96 -12.28
CA LYS A 290 -5.85 -24.33 -12.48
C LYS A 290 -5.13 -24.96 -13.68
N LYS A 291 -5.08 -26.29 -13.74
CA LYS A 291 -4.42 -27.03 -14.83
C LYS A 291 -5.08 -26.78 -16.19
N GLU A 292 -6.41 -26.74 -16.25
CA GLU A 292 -7.13 -26.44 -17.49
C GLU A 292 -6.86 -25.01 -17.98
N GLY A 293 -6.79 -24.04 -17.06
CA GLY A 293 -6.44 -22.66 -17.40
C GLY A 293 -4.98 -22.50 -17.85
N GLU A 294 -4.03 -23.12 -17.15
CA GLU A 294 -2.59 -23.08 -17.50
C GLU A 294 -2.29 -23.75 -18.84
N ASN A 295 -3.04 -24.80 -19.22
CA ASN A 295 -2.89 -25.49 -20.49
C ASN A 295 -3.79 -24.95 -21.62
N TYR A 296 -4.58 -23.91 -21.34
CA TYR A 296 -5.47 -23.35 -22.36
C TYR A 296 -4.66 -22.74 -23.50
N SER A 297 -5.12 -22.96 -24.74
CA SER A 297 -4.37 -22.49 -25.91
C SER A 297 -4.31 -20.97 -25.97
N THR A 298 -3.13 -20.44 -26.26
CA THR A 298 -2.92 -19.00 -26.38
C THR A 298 -3.89 -18.35 -27.39
N PRO A 299 -4.69 -17.35 -26.96
CA PRO A 299 -5.61 -16.62 -27.85
C PRO A 299 -4.87 -15.79 -28.90
N HIS A 300 -5.43 -15.63 -30.10
CA HIS A 300 -4.87 -14.74 -31.14
C HIS A 300 -5.14 -13.25 -30.83
N CYS A 301 -4.45 -12.35 -31.55
CA CYS A 301 -4.61 -10.91 -31.39
C CYS A 301 -6.03 -10.43 -31.74
N ILE A 302 -6.48 -9.35 -31.12
CA ILE A 302 -7.83 -8.79 -31.31
C ILE A 302 -8.13 -8.44 -32.77
N THR A 303 -7.12 -8.04 -33.55
CA THR A 303 -7.29 -7.75 -34.98
C THR A 303 -7.83 -8.95 -35.76
N GLU A 304 -7.46 -10.17 -35.37
CA GLU A 304 -7.89 -11.41 -36.03
C GLU A 304 -9.22 -11.92 -35.46
N THR A 305 -9.52 -11.61 -34.20
CA THR A 305 -10.55 -12.29 -33.39
C THR A 305 -11.75 -11.41 -33.04
N ILE A 306 -11.75 -10.13 -33.41
CA ILE A 306 -12.82 -9.20 -33.05
C ILE A 306 -14.21 -9.65 -33.54
N GLN A 307 -14.31 -10.19 -34.75
CA GLN A 307 -15.59 -10.62 -35.33
C GLN A 307 -16.17 -11.83 -34.56
N PRO A 308 -15.45 -12.95 -34.39
CA PRO A 308 -15.96 -14.08 -33.62
C PRO A 308 -16.25 -13.72 -32.16
N LEU A 309 -15.40 -12.92 -31.49
CA LEU A 309 -15.67 -12.44 -30.13
C LEU A 309 -16.94 -11.61 -30.04
N THR A 310 -17.12 -10.65 -30.95
CA THR A 310 -18.31 -9.79 -30.99
C THR A 310 -19.58 -10.61 -31.20
N GLN A 311 -19.52 -11.64 -32.05
CA GLN A 311 -20.63 -12.56 -32.23
C GLN A 311 -20.95 -13.32 -30.94
N LYS A 312 -19.93 -13.87 -30.25
CA LYS A 312 -20.14 -14.57 -28.98
C LYS A 312 -20.72 -13.69 -27.88
N ILE A 313 -20.27 -12.44 -27.79
CA ILE A 313 -20.83 -11.46 -26.83
C ILE A 313 -22.32 -11.23 -27.12
N LYS A 314 -22.72 -11.07 -28.39
CA LYS A 314 -24.13 -10.89 -28.76
C LYS A 314 -25.01 -12.11 -28.49
N GLU A 315 -24.43 -13.30 -28.47
CA GLU A 315 -25.12 -14.57 -28.24
C GLU A 315 -25.33 -14.88 -26.74
N LEU A 316 -24.70 -14.12 -25.82
CA LEU A 316 -24.81 -14.35 -24.38
C LEU A 316 -26.26 -14.20 -23.89
N ARG A 317 -26.65 -15.07 -22.95
CA ARG A 317 -27.96 -15.10 -22.32
C ARG A 317 -27.84 -15.41 -20.84
N GLU A 318 -28.60 -14.69 -20.04
CA GLU A 318 -28.63 -14.82 -18.60
C GLU A 318 -29.44 -16.05 -18.14
N HIS A 319 -28.88 -16.84 -17.23
CA HIS A 319 -29.57 -17.94 -16.55
C HIS A 319 -28.72 -18.52 -15.42
N GLY A 320 -29.36 -19.22 -14.48
CA GLY A 320 -28.66 -20.03 -13.49
C GLY A 320 -28.10 -19.23 -12.32
N ALA A 321 -27.27 -19.90 -11.52
CA ALA A 321 -26.63 -19.34 -10.33
C ALA A 321 -25.27 -18.69 -10.69
N THR A 322 -24.42 -18.40 -9.72
CA THR A 322 -23.21 -17.56 -9.85
C THR A 322 -21.95 -18.29 -9.37
N ALA A 323 -21.26 -19.00 -10.29
CA ALA A 323 -19.99 -19.68 -10.04
C ALA A 323 -18.77 -18.76 -10.22
N LEU A 324 -18.72 -17.68 -9.44
CA LEU A 324 -17.68 -16.64 -9.53
C LEU A 324 -16.27 -17.17 -9.23
N GLY A 325 -16.10 -17.93 -8.14
CA GLY A 325 -14.77 -18.37 -7.71
C GLY A 325 -14.06 -19.29 -8.72
N PRO A 326 -14.70 -20.33 -9.27
CA PRO A 326 -14.12 -21.16 -10.33
C PRO A 326 -13.79 -20.35 -11.59
N ALA A 327 -14.66 -19.41 -11.97
CA ALA A 327 -14.45 -18.53 -13.12
C ALA A 327 -13.24 -17.61 -12.95
N ALA A 328 -13.08 -17.04 -11.75
CA ALA A 328 -11.92 -16.24 -11.40
C ALA A 328 -10.62 -17.06 -11.42
N LEU A 329 -10.65 -18.28 -10.88
CA LEU A 329 -9.49 -19.18 -10.85
C LEU A 329 -9.01 -19.54 -12.26
N ILE A 330 -9.92 -20.00 -13.14
CA ILE A 330 -9.52 -20.36 -14.51
C ILE A 330 -9.06 -19.13 -15.30
N SER A 331 -9.69 -17.98 -15.11
CA SER A 331 -9.30 -16.73 -15.77
C SER A 331 -7.89 -16.28 -15.36
N VAL A 332 -7.58 -16.38 -14.06
CA VAL A 332 -6.23 -16.08 -13.54
C VAL A 332 -5.22 -17.12 -14.05
N ALA A 333 -5.57 -18.40 -14.06
CA ALA A 333 -4.69 -19.45 -14.56
C ALA A 333 -4.37 -19.27 -16.07
N MET A 334 -5.36 -18.90 -16.89
CA MET A 334 -5.15 -18.53 -18.28
C MET A 334 -4.25 -17.30 -18.44
N ALA A 335 -4.51 -16.25 -17.64
CA ALA A 335 -3.71 -15.03 -17.64
C ALA A 335 -2.28 -15.25 -17.13
N SER A 336 -2.05 -16.25 -16.28
CA SER A 336 -0.74 -16.55 -15.69
C SER A 336 0.32 -17.01 -16.68
N GLN A 337 -0.09 -17.35 -17.91
CA GLN A 337 0.81 -17.67 -19.02
C GLN A 337 1.60 -16.44 -19.52
N PHE A 338 1.13 -15.22 -19.22
CA PHE A 338 1.76 -13.98 -19.66
C PHE A 338 1.80 -12.98 -18.50
N THR A 339 3.01 -12.63 -18.05
CA THR A 339 3.25 -11.70 -16.95
C THR A 339 2.71 -10.31 -17.30
N GLY A 340 1.98 -9.68 -16.39
CA GLY A 340 1.34 -8.38 -16.64
C GLY A 340 -0.06 -8.45 -17.26
N SER A 341 -0.57 -9.66 -17.52
CA SER A 341 -1.93 -9.89 -17.97
C SER A 341 -2.99 -9.39 -17.00
N LYS A 342 -4.19 -9.24 -17.52
CA LYS A 342 -5.31 -8.64 -16.79
C LYS A 342 -6.51 -9.55 -16.82
N VAL A 343 -7.15 -9.70 -15.66
CA VAL A 343 -8.46 -10.31 -15.53
C VAL A 343 -9.42 -9.23 -15.06
N ILE A 344 -10.52 -9.04 -15.79
CA ILE A 344 -11.56 -8.08 -15.42
C ILE A 344 -12.82 -8.89 -15.18
N ILE A 345 -13.24 -8.97 -13.92
CA ILE A 345 -14.46 -9.67 -13.53
C ILE A 345 -15.60 -8.67 -13.40
N CYS A 346 -16.70 -8.95 -14.09
CA CYS A 346 -17.95 -8.20 -13.99
C CYS A 346 -19.00 -9.14 -13.42
N THR A 347 -19.57 -8.82 -12.26
CA THR A 347 -20.59 -9.64 -11.59
C THR A 347 -21.64 -8.77 -10.92
N ASP A 348 -22.85 -9.29 -10.81
CA ASP A 348 -23.91 -8.62 -10.05
C ASP A 348 -24.52 -9.53 -8.97
N GLY A 349 -23.98 -10.74 -8.81
CA GLY A 349 -24.49 -11.73 -7.87
C GLY A 349 -23.43 -12.16 -6.86
N GLN A 350 -23.90 -12.54 -5.67
CA GLN A 350 -23.07 -13.23 -4.69
C GLN A 350 -22.67 -14.61 -5.22
N ALA A 351 -21.40 -14.98 -5.00
CA ALA A 351 -20.90 -16.31 -5.36
C ALA A 351 -21.64 -17.40 -4.56
N ASN A 352 -22.41 -18.25 -5.24
CA ASN A 352 -23.31 -19.23 -4.61
C ASN A 352 -23.10 -20.68 -5.09
N ILE A 353 -22.20 -20.92 -6.06
CA ILE A 353 -21.82 -22.25 -6.53
C ILE A 353 -20.30 -22.34 -6.68
N GLY A 354 -19.75 -23.52 -6.42
CA GLY A 354 -18.34 -23.80 -6.70
C GLY A 354 -17.40 -23.41 -5.56
N LEU A 355 -16.10 -23.50 -5.85
CA LEU A 355 -15.07 -22.97 -4.96
C LEU A 355 -15.30 -21.49 -4.65
N GLY A 356 -15.09 -21.08 -3.41
CA GLY A 356 -15.26 -19.68 -3.01
C GLY A 356 -16.72 -19.23 -2.92
N GLN A 357 -17.67 -20.16 -2.73
CA GLN A 357 -19.04 -19.82 -2.35
C GLN A 357 -19.05 -18.92 -1.09
N LEU A 358 -19.85 -17.87 -1.14
CA LEU A 358 -19.94 -16.82 -0.11
C LEU A 358 -21.28 -16.83 0.63
N ASP A 359 -22.24 -17.67 0.22
CA ASP A 359 -23.50 -17.84 0.96
C ASP A 359 -23.20 -18.31 2.39
N GLN A 360 -23.70 -17.59 3.39
CA GLN A 360 -23.74 -18.03 4.77
C GLN A 360 -25.14 -18.54 5.10
N GLU A 361 -25.17 -19.55 5.97
CA GLU A 361 -26.35 -20.16 6.63
C GLU A 361 -26.92 -21.45 6.02
N SER A 362 -26.14 -22.53 6.14
CA SER A 362 -26.74 -23.78 6.59
C SER A 362 -25.98 -24.28 7.82
N SER A 363 -26.70 -24.73 8.86
CA SER A 363 -26.15 -25.17 10.15
C SER A 363 -25.19 -26.37 10.07
N TYR A 364 -24.94 -26.89 8.88
CA TYR A 364 -24.15 -28.10 8.59
C TYR A 364 -22.93 -27.85 7.70
N CYS A 365 -22.76 -26.64 7.14
CA CYS A 365 -21.61 -26.31 6.31
C CYS A 365 -20.62 -25.42 7.08
N PRO A 366 -19.31 -25.72 7.07
CA PRO A 366 -18.31 -24.82 7.62
C PRO A 366 -18.40 -23.47 6.90
N ALA A 367 -18.12 -22.39 7.65
CA ALA A 367 -18.15 -21.02 7.14
C ALA A 367 -17.39 -20.91 5.80
N PRO A 368 -17.84 -20.04 4.87
CA PRO A 368 -17.16 -19.82 3.60
C PRO A 368 -15.69 -19.54 3.86
N SER A 369 -14.79 -20.31 3.25
CA SER A 369 -13.37 -20.20 3.57
C SER A 369 -12.85 -18.82 3.13
N PRO A 370 -12.51 -17.90 4.04
CA PRO A 370 -11.97 -16.58 3.67
C PRO A 370 -10.63 -16.70 2.92
N TYR A 371 -10.08 -17.91 2.91
CA TYR A 371 -8.82 -18.29 2.31
C TYR A 371 -8.87 -18.42 0.78
N PHE A 372 -10.01 -18.76 0.17
CA PHE A 372 -10.03 -19.05 -1.28
C PHE A 372 -9.61 -17.82 -2.12
N TYR A 373 -10.28 -16.68 -1.94
CA TYR A 373 -9.95 -15.47 -2.69
C TYR A 373 -8.57 -14.92 -2.34
N ASN A 374 -8.10 -15.08 -1.09
CA ASN A 374 -6.74 -14.71 -0.70
C ASN A 374 -5.68 -15.60 -1.37
N GLN A 375 -5.89 -16.92 -1.40
CA GLN A 375 -5.01 -17.87 -2.07
C GLN A 375 -4.95 -17.59 -3.57
N LEU A 376 -6.10 -17.32 -4.20
CA LEU A 376 -6.16 -16.91 -5.60
C LEU A 376 -5.44 -15.59 -5.84
N ALA A 377 -5.55 -14.63 -4.92
CA ALA A 377 -4.88 -13.35 -5.02
C ALA A 377 -3.35 -13.46 -4.92
N HIS A 378 -2.85 -14.32 -4.04
CA HIS A 378 -1.41 -14.64 -3.98
C HIS A 378 -0.91 -15.29 -5.26
N TYR A 379 -1.65 -16.28 -5.79
CA TYR A 379 -1.30 -16.92 -7.07
C TYR A 379 -1.27 -15.92 -8.22
N ALA A 380 -2.27 -15.04 -8.32
CA ALA A 380 -2.30 -13.98 -9.33
C ALA A 380 -1.12 -12.99 -9.17
N ALA A 381 -0.83 -12.55 -7.94
CA ALA A 381 0.26 -11.62 -7.67
C ALA A 381 1.64 -12.22 -7.99
N GLU A 382 1.88 -13.49 -7.62
CA GLU A 382 3.11 -14.22 -7.93
C GLU A 382 3.35 -14.32 -9.45
N LYS A 383 2.27 -14.57 -10.20
CA LYS A 383 2.29 -14.67 -11.67
C LYS A 383 2.25 -13.31 -12.38
N GLY A 384 2.25 -12.20 -11.63
CA GLY A 384 2.22 -10.86 -12.21
C GLY A 384 0.89 -10.48 -12.89
N VAL A 385 -0.21 -11.17 -12.56
CA VAL A 385 -1.55 -10.92 -13.10
C VAL A 385 -2.26 -9.86 -12.25
N ILE A 386 -2.87 -8.87 -12.90
CA ILE A 386 -3.78 -7.91 -12.24
C ILE A 386 -5.21 -8.41 -12.37
N VAL A 387 -5.95 -8.48 -11.25
CA VAL A 387 -7.39 -8.74 -11.28
C VAL A 387 -8.15 -7.48 -10.90
N SER A 388 -9.10 -7.06 -11.72
CA SER A 388 -10.02 -5.96 -11.39
C SER A 388 -11.44 -6.51 -11.24
N VAL A 389 -12.15 -6.06 -10.21
CA VAL A 389 -13.50 -6.51 -9.87
C VAL A 389 -14.48 -5.35 -10.04
N MET A 390 -15.50 -5.56 -10.86
CA MET A 390 -16.58 -4.63 -11.13
C MET A 390 -17.89 -5.26 -10.70
N THR A 391 -18.58 -4.61 -9.78
CA THR A 391 -19.88 -5.04 -9.24
C THR A 391 -20.97 -4.07 -9.65
N PHE A 392 -22.23 -4.49 -9.72
CA PHE A 392 -23.32 -3.59 -10.07
C PHE A 392 -23.95 -2.92 -8.86
N GLU A 393 -24.43 -1.69 -9.05
CA GLU A 393 -25.19 -0.98 -8.02
C GLU A 393 -26.48 -1.74 -7.63
N GLY A 394 -26.80 -1.69 -6.33
CA GLY A 394 -28.01 -2.30 -5.77
C GLY A 394 -27.89 -3.76 -5.35
N GLU A 395 -26.73 -4.38 -5.48
CA GLU A 395 -26.49 -5.79 -5.11
C GLU A 395 -25.44 -5.93 -4.01
N ASP A 396 -25.49 -7.05 -3.27
CA ASP A 396 -24.47 -7.45 -2.29
C ASP A 396 -23.68 -8.64 -2.86
N CYS A 397 -22.53 -8.34 -3.45
CA CYS A 397 -21.58 -9.30 -3.98
C CYS A 397 -20.54 -9.72 -2.92
N ARG A 398 -20.69 -9.31 -1.66
CA ARG A 398 -19.70 -9.49 -0.59
C ARG A 398 -18.33 -8.93 -1.00
N LEU A 399 -18.33 -7.68 -1.47
CA LEU A 399 -17.15 -6.99 -2.00
C LEU A 399 -16.02 -6.88 -0.98
N ALA A 400 -16.33 -6.89 0.32
CA ALA A 400 -15.33 -6.99 1.39
C ALA A 400 -14.40 -8.21 1.23
N GLU A 401 -14.92 -9.34 0.76
CA GLU A 401 -14.19 -10.59 0.54
C GLU A 401 -13.59 -10.64 -0.88
N VAL A 402 -14.44 -10.49 -1.91
CA VAL A 402 -14.02 -10.59 -3.33
C VAL A 402 -13.04 -9.49 -3.71
N GLY A 403 -13.21 -8.28 -3.15
CA GLY A 403 -12.33 -7.13 -3.38
C GLY A 403 -10.88 -7.38 -2.98
N ARG A 404 -10.60 -8.33 -2.08
CA ARG A 404 -9.21 -8.67 -1.68
C ARG A 404 -8.39 -9.15 -2.86
N LEU A 405 -9.02 -9.81 -3.82
CA LEU A 405 -8.39 -10.26 -5.06
C LEU A 405 -7.81 -9.09 -5.86
N ALA A 406 -8.60 -8.03 -6.03
CA ALA A 406 -8.16 -6.85 -6.75
C ALA A 406 -7.19 -5.99 -5.94
N ASP A 407 -7.42 -5.83 -4.64
CA ASP A 407 -6.54 -5.07 -3.76
C ASP A 407 -5.12 -5.66 -3.70
N HIS A 408 -4.98 -6.98 -3.57
CA HIS A 408 -3.69 -7.64 -3.47
C HIS A 408 -2.92 -7.69 -4.80
N THR A 409 -3.64 -7.72 -5.92
CA THR A 409 -3.04 -7.76 -7.27
C THR A 409 -2.83 -6.37 -7.88
N GLY A 410 -3.24 -5.30 -7.19
CA GLY A 410 -3.12 -3.93 -7.66
C GLY A 410 -4.19 -3.49 -8.66
N GLY A 411 -5.26 -4.27 -8.83
CA GLY A 411 -6.38 -3.99 -9.72
C GLY A 411 -7.49 -3.16 -9.09
N ARG A 412 -8.46 -2.75 -9.92
CA ARG A 412 -9.53 -1.83 -9.53
C ARG A 412 -10.70 -2.55 -8.88
N ILE A 413 -11.35 -1.85 -7.95
CA ILE A 413 -12.58 -2.29 -7.29
C ILE A 413 -13.55 -1.14 -7.47
N ASN A 414 -14.62 -1.36 -8.24
CA ASN A 414 -15.62 -0.33 -8.50
C ASN A 414 -17.02 -0.94 -8.52
N ILE A 415 -17.98 -0.17 -8.02
CA ILE A 415 -19.41 -0.40 -8.23
C ILE A 415 -19.81 0.42 -9.46
N VAL A 416 -20.41 -0.23 -10.44
CA VAL A 416 -20.73 0.31 -11.76
C VAL A 416 -22.23 0.33 -12.01
N ASN A 417 -22.64 1.17 -12.95
CA ASN A 417 -23.96 1.14 -13.54
C ASN A 417 -23.85 0.90 -15.05
N ILE A 418 -24.98 0.67 -15.72
CA ILE A 418 -25.01 0.33 -17.16
C ILE A 418 -24.26 1.37 -18.01
N GLY A 419 -24.32 2.66 -17.65
CA GLY A 419 -23.65 3.74 -18.38
C GLY A 419 -22.14 3.82 -18.15
N THR A 420 -21.63 3.34 -17.02
CA THR A 420 -20.21 3.48 -16.62
C THR A 420 -19.39 2.20 -16.82
N VAL A 421 -20.03 1.04 -17.04
CA VAL A 421 -19.31 -0.25 -17.23
C VAL A 421 -18.21 -0.13 -18.29
N ALA A 422 -18.51 0.45 -19.45
CA ALA A 422 -17.54 0.58 -20.53
C ALA A 422 -16.32 1.43 -20.14
N THR A 423 -16.54 2.56 -19.48
CA THR A 423 -15.47 3.47 -19.07
C THR A 423 -14.59 2.83 -18.00
N GLU A 424 -15.18 2.07 -17.09
CA GLU A 424 -14.44 1.37 -16.04
C GLU A 424 -13.61 0.20 -16.58
N ILE A 425 -14.15 -0.58 -17.52
CA ILE A 425 -13.39 -1.63 -18.22
C ILE A 425 -12.19 -1.03 -18.97
N GLN A 426 -12.39 0.05 -19.73
CA GLN A 426 -11.30 0.73 -20.43
C GLN A 426 -10.24 1.27 -19.46
N SER A 427 -10.68 1.83 -18.36
CA SER A 427 -9.84 2.29 -17.26
C SER A 427 -8.96 1.16 -16.67
N ALA A 428 -9.54 0.00 -16.38
CA ALA A 428 -8.79 -1.17 -15.91
C ALA A 428 -7.80 -1.68 -16.97
N ILE A 429 -8.17 -1.63 -18.25
CA ILE A 429 -7.31 -1.98 -19.39
C ILE A 429 -6.14 -0.99 -19.57
N ALA A 430 -6.30 0.28 -19.19
CA ALA A 430 -5.25 1.29 -19.27
C ALA A 430 -4.16 1.11 -18.19
N ASP A 431 -4.50 0.57 -17.02
CA ASP A 431 -3.58 0.41 -15.88
C ASP A 431 -2.49 -0.64 -16.13
N SER A 432 -1.37 -0.29 -16.74
CA SER A 432 -0.32 -1.26 -17.05
C SER A 432 0.55 -1.57 -15.82
N VAL A 433 0.87 -2.85 -15.58
CA VAL A 433 1.86 -3.28 -14.58
C VAL A 433 3.22 -2.69 -14.95
N LEU A 434 3.85 -1.89 -14.10
CA LEU A 434 5.19 -1.36 -14.32
C LEU A 434 6.26 -2.32 -13.80
N ALA A 435 5.98 -2.99 -12.67
CA ALA A 435 6.87 -3.95 -12.04
C ALA A 435 6.07 -5.00 -11.25
N THR A 436 6.64 -6.18 -11.10
CA THR A 436 6.06 -7.30 -10.33
C THR A 436 6.96 -7.65 -9.14
N SER A 437 6.39 -8.39 -8.18
CA SER A 437 7.09 -8.84 -6.96
C SER A 437 7.81 -7.69 -6.23
N VAL A 438 7.18 -6.52 -6.15
CA VAL A 438 7.81 -5.34 -5.55
C VAL A 438 7.84 -5.47 -4.04
N MET A 439 9.04 -5.34 -3.47
CA MET A 439 9.35 -5.38 -2.06
C MET A 439 10.01 -4.06 -1.63
N ALA A 440 9.41 -3.35 -0.68
CA ALA A 440 9.95 -2.13 -0.11
C ALA A 440 10.53 -2.39 1.29
N THR A 441 11.83 -2.17 1.45
CA THR A 441 12.49 -2.16 2.75
C THR A 441 12.82 -0.73 3.16
N LEU A 442 12.20 -0.24 4.22
CA LEU A 442 12.47 1.06 4.80
C LEU A 442 13.33 0.90 6.06
N LEU A 443 14.46 1.59 6.08
CA LEU A 443 15.42 1.61 7.18
C LEU A 443 15.48 3.01 7.79
N ALA A 444 15.27 3.06 9.10
CA ALA A 444 15.47 4.22 9.95
C ALA A 444 16.64 3.95 10.91
N PRO A 445 17.16 4.97 11.61
CA PRO A 445 18.18 4.77 12.63
C PRO A 445 17.63 4.01 13.84
N ASP A 446 18.50 3.29 14.53
CA ASP A 446 18.16 2.59 15.78
C ASP A 446 17.53 3.56 16.80
N GLY A 447 16.39 3.15 17.35
CA GLY A 447 15.52 3.99 18.19
C GLY A 447 14.31 4.60 17.48
N ILE A 448 14.17 4.46 16.16
CA ILE A 448 12.91 4.71 15.44
C ILE A 448 12.18 3.38 15.20
N TYR A 449 10.85 3.41 15.26
CA TYR A 449 9.95 2.28 14.99
C TYR A 449 8.72 2.73 14.18
N PHE A 450 7.92 1.78 13.69
CA PHE A 450 6.75 2.01 12.84
C PHE A 450 5.46 1.56 13.58
N PRO A 451 4.73 2.46 14.27
CA PRO A 451 3.69 2.08 15.24
C PRO A 451 2.58 1.15 14.73
N TYR A 452 2.28 1.19 13.44
CA TYR A 452 1.21 0.40 12.82
C TYR A 452 1.70 -0.73 11.91
N GLU A 453 3.01 -0.96 11.87
CA GLU A 453 3.63 -1.94 10.98
C GLU A 453 4.59 -2.85 11.76
N GLU A 454 5.66 -2.31 12.32
CA GLU A 454 6.76 -3.07 12.92
C GLU A 454 7.39 -2.30 14.09
N ASP A 455 7.64 -3.00 15.21
CA ASP A 455 8.35 -2.43 16.37
C ASP A 455 9.88 -2.49 16.17
N ASN A 456 10.35 -2.10 14.98
CA ASN A 456 11.76 -2.15 14.62
C ASN A 456 12.15 -0.98 13.70
N HIS A 457 13.43 -0.62 13.67
CA HIS A 457 14.00 0.38 12.77
C HIS A 457 14.07 -0.06 11.30
N ARG A 458 13.75 -1.32 11.02
CA ARG A 458 13.66 -1.90 9.68
C ARG A 458 12.24 -2.41 9.45
N LEU A 459 11.58 -1.86 8.44
CA LEU A 459 10.28 -2.30 7.95
C LEU A 459 10.45 -2.94 6.58
N VAL A 460 9.89 -4.13 6.38
CA VAL A 460 9.82 -4.79 5.07
C VAL A 460 8.35 -4.92 4.70
N ARG A 461 7.97 -4.36 3.55
CA ARG A 461 6.61 -4.40 3.03
C ARG A 461 6.59 -5.02 1.65
N GLU A 462 5.82 -6.09 1.50
CA GLU A 462 5.46 -6.64 0.20
C GLU A 462 4.35 -5.80 -0.43
N ILE A 463 4.57 -5.36 -1.66
CA ILE A 463 3.64 -4.53 -2.44
C ILE A 463 2.99 -5.33 -3.57
N GLY A 464 3.71 -6.32 -4.12
CA GLY A 464 3.21 -7.15 -5.22
C GLY A 464 3.34 -6.43 -6.56
N ASN A 465 2.26 -6.39 -7.33
CA ASN A 465 2.22 -5.77 -8.66
C ASN A 465 2.01 -4.25 -8.55
N VAL A 466 2.86 -3.48 -9.23
CA VAL A 466 2.83 -2.02 -9.15
C VAL A 466 2.38 -1.41 -10.47
N THR A 467 1.38 -0.53 -10.40
CA THR A 467 0.96 0.36 -11.49
C THR A 467 1.41 1.80 -11.21
N ASP A 468 1.30 2.70 -12.19
CA ASP A 468 1.79 4.10 -12.07
C ASP A 468 1.22 4.86 -10.86
N GLY A 469 -0.03 4.58 -10.49
CA GLY A 469 -0.74 5.27 -9.42
C GLY A 469 -0.44 4.80 -8.00
N VAL A 470 0.42 3.79 -7.80
CA VAL A 470 0.65 3.21 -6.46
C VAL A 470 1.46 4.15 -5.58
N GLU A 471 0.83 4.63 -4.51
CA GLU A 471 1.44 5.38 -3.43
C GLU A 471 1.18 4.67 -2.09
N ILE A 472 2.21 4.51 -1.27
CA ILE A 472 2.11 3.86 0.05
C ILE A 472 2.73 4.77 1.10
N THR A 473 2.10 4.84 2.26
CA THR A 473 2.54 5.69 3.36
C THR A 473 2.85 4.88 4.61
N PHE A 474 3.84 5.34 5.38
CA PHE A 474 4.19 4.74 6.67
C PHE A 474 4.34 5.81 7.73
N GLN A 475 3.78 5.54 8.91
CA GLN A 475 4.00 6.34 10.10
C GLN A 475 5.19 5.78 10.87
N PHE A 476 6.03 6.66 11.41
CA PHE A 476 7.12 6.29 12.30
C PHE A 476 7.15 7.15 13.56
N ALA A 477 7.87 6.70 14.58
CA ALA A 477 8.05 7.43 15.83
C ALA A 477 9.42 7.12 16.42
N VAL A 478 9.94 8.06 17.23
CA VAL A 478 11.14 7.84 18.04
C VAL A 478 10.72 7.20 19.36
N ARG A 479 11.44 6.18 19.79
CA ARG A 479 11.20 5.51 21.07
C ARG A 479 11.43 6.50 22.23
N PRO A 480 10.58 6.49 23.28
CA PRO A 480 10.69 7.42 24.40
C PRO A 480 12.08 7.46 25.05
N GLU A 481 12.76 6.32 25.14
CA GLU A 481 14.07 6.18 25.78
C GLU A 481 15.21 6.79 24.94
N LYS A 482 14.96 7.06 23.65
CA LYS A 482 15.96 7.56 22.71
C LYS A 482 15.77 9.04 22.37
N VAL A 483 14.70 9.69 22.80
CA VAL A 483 14.36 11.08 22.42
C VAL A 483 15.53 12.04 22.64
N GLU A 484 16.16 12.04 23.82
CA GLU A 484 17.28 12.91 24.15
C GLU A 484 18.49 12.68 23.22
N SER A 485 18.80 11.41 22.93
CA SER A 485 19.89 11.05 22.02
C SER A 485 19.66 11.51 20.59
N PHE A 486 18.39 11.59 20.15
CA PHE A 486 18.02 12.11 18.84
C PHE A 486 18.03 13.64 18.81
N GLN A 487 17.64 14.33 19.89
CA GLN A 487 17.69 15.80 19.98
C GLN A 487 19.12 16.35 19.85
N GLN A 488 20.12 15.57 20.28
CA GLN A 488 21.54 15.93 20.14
C GLN A 488 22.07 15.79 18.70
N ARG A 489 21.31 15.17 17.79
CA ARG A 489 21.71 14.96 16.39
C ARG A 489 21.09 16.05 15.51
N ASP A 490 21.91 16.71 14.67
CA ASP A 490 21.39 17.62 13.64
C ASP A 490 20.56 16.85 12.60
N ARG A 491 21.05 15.68 12.16
CA ARG A 491 20.46 14.90 11.08
C ARG A 491 20.43 13.41 11.36
N VAL A 492 19.43 12.74 10.78
CA VAL A 492 19.24 11.30 10.86
C VAL A 492 18.99 10.69 9.48
N PRO A 493 19.60 9.53 9.15
CA PRO A 493 19.43 8.88 7.86
C PRO A 493 18.13 8.07 7.76
N PHE A 494 17.54 8.05 6.57
CA PHE A 494 16.51 7.12 6.15
C PHE A 494 16.92 6.50 4.83
N GLN A 495 16.71 5.20 4.67
CA GLN A 495 16.99 4.51 3.43
C GLN A 495 15.80 3.67 2.99
N LEU A 496 15.40 3.85 1.74
CA LEU A 496 14.46 2.99 1.05
C LEU A 496 15.25 2.06 0.12
N GLN A 497 14.98 0.77 0.21
CA GLN A 497 15.45 -0.23 -0.75
C GLN A 497 14.22 -0.84 -1.40
N LEU A 498 14.09 -0.68 -2.71
CA LEU A 498 13.05 -1.32 -3.53
C LEU A 498 13.69 -2.47 -4.28
N SER A 499 13.19 -3.69 -4.10
CA SER A 499 13.55 -4.85 -4.93
C SER A 499 12.33 -5.24 -5.75
N PHE A 500 12.50 -5.41 -7.06
CA PHE A 500 11.39 -5.72 -7.98
C PHE A 500 11.88 -6.37 -9.26
N LYS A 501 10.95 -6.93 -10.03
CA LYS A 501 11.19 -7.36 -11.41
C LYS A 501 10.58 -6.37 -12.38
N THR A 502 11.32 -6.02 -13.43
CA THR A 502 10.79 -5.23 -14.54
C THR A 502 9.86 -6.08 -15.39
N ARG A 503 9.22 -5.45 -16.39
CA ARG A 503 8.44 -6.17 -17.39
C ARG A 503 9.27 -7.18 -18.18
N ASP A 504 10.54 -6.83 -18.42
CA ASP A 504 11.50 -7.68 -19.12
C ASP A 504 12.12 -8.76 -18.20
N LEU A 505 11.46 -9.05 -17.08
CA LEU A 505 11.86 -9.99 -16.03
C LEU A 505 13.21 -9.73 -15.35
N GLN A 506 13.83 -8.57 -15.61
CA GLN A 506 15.09 -8.20 -14.97
C GLN A 506 14.88 -7.87 -13.50
N LYS A 507 15.73 -8.44 -12.63
CA LYS A 507 15.74 -8.13 -11.20
C LYS A 507 16.47 -6.82 -10.95
N VAL A 508 15.79 -5.92 -10.26
CA VAL A 508 16.26 -4.56 -9.98
C VAL A 508 16.20 -4.29 -8.49
N THR A 509 17.26 -3.68 -7.97
CA THR A 509 17.28 -3.11 -6.62
C THR A 509 17.55 -1.61 -6.69
N ARG A 510 16.57 -0.77 -6.37
CA ARG A 510 16.75 0.69 -6.27
C ARG A 510 16.91 1.12 -4.82
N VAL A 511 17.95 1.88 -4.53
CA VAL A 511 18.30 2.34 -3.18
C VAL A 511 18.28 3.86 -3.12
N ILE A 512 17.46 4.41 -2.23
CA ILE A 512 17.32 5.85 -2.02
C ILE A 512 17.66 6.16 -0.57
N THR A 513 18.67 6.99 -0.34
CA THR A 513 19.09 7.43 0.99
C THR A 513 18.88 8.94 1.16
N GLN A 514 18.16 9.34 2.21
CA GLN A 514 17.94 10.74 2.57
C GLN A 514 18.37 10.98 4.02
N GLN A 515 18.69 12.23 4.35
CA GLN A 515 18.92 12.67 5.73
C GLN A 515 17.89 13.73 6.09
N LYS A 516 17.29 13.60 7.28
CA LYS A 516 16.29 14.52 7.83
C LYS A 516 16.81 15.19 9.08
N ARG A 517 16.45 16.46 9.27
CA ARG A 517 16.79 17.16 10.51
C ARG A 517 15.92 16.69 11.66
N VAL A 518 16.38 16.83 12.90
CA VAL A 518 15.57 16.52 14.09
C VAL A 518 14.96 17.80 14.66
N THR A 519 13.74 17.71 15.16
CA THR A 519 13.04 18.80 15.85
C THR A 519 12.16 18.25 16.98
N THR A 520 11.57 19.14 17.78
CA THR A 520 10.54 18.81 18.78
C THR A 520 9.20 19.41 18.38
N SER A 521 8.10 18.87 18.92
CA SER A 521 6.73 19.22 18.59
C SER A 521 6.42 20.71 18.74
N SER A 522 7.01 21.37 19.74
CA SER A 522 6.84 22.80 20.01
C SER A 522 7.40 23.70 18.93
N TRP A 523 8.32 23.20 18.09
CA TRP A 523 8.94 23.95 16.99
C TRP A 523 8.36 23.59 15.63
N VAL A 524 7.36 22.72 15.58
CA VAL A 524 6.69 22.34 14.33
C VAL A 524 5.59 23.36 14.05
N TRP A 525 5.80 24.17 13.02
CA TRP A 525 4.75 25.03 12.51
C TRP A 525 3.76 24.20 11.69
N ALA A 526 2.50 24.12 12.12
CA ALA A 526 1.50 23.26 11.51
C ALA A 526 1.26 23.58 10.01
N GLY A 527 1.39 24.86 9.62
CA GLY A 527 1.32 25.27 8.21
C GLY A 527 2.54 24.90 7.33
N SER A 528 3.60 24.32 7.91
CA SER A 528 4.78 23.80 7.17
C SER A 528 4.64 22.32 6.81
N LEU A 529 3.57 21.67 7.30
CA LEU A 529 3.29 20.27 7.04
C LEU A 529 2.78 20.07 5.61
N ASN A 530 3.21 18.97 5.00
CA ASN A 530 2.66 18.52 3.74
C ASN A 530 1.33 17.79 3.99
N MET A 531 0.24 18.56 3.92
CA MET A 531 -1.11 18.06 4.17
C MET A 531 -1.56 17.01 3.17
N SER A 532 -1.01 17.01 1.94
CA SER A 532 -1.34 15.97 0.96
C SER A 532 -0.85 14.59 1.42
N VAL A 533 0.37 14.51 1.98
CA VAL A 533 0.92 13.26 2.50
C VAL A 533 0.18 12.81 3.75
N LEU A 534 -0.16 13.73 4.67
CA LEU A 534 -0.92 13.41 5.88
C LEU A 534 -2.34 12.94 5.55
N GLY A 535 -3.02 13.61 4.63
CA GLY A 535 -4.38 13.25 4.20
C GLY A 535 -4.44 11.88 3.54
N VAL A 536 -3.50 11.58 2.63
CA VAL A 536 -3.35 10.25 2.02
C VAL A 536 -3.06 9.20 3.09
N HIS A 537 -2.14 9.48 4.00
CA HIS A 537 -1.80 8.53 5.05
C HIS A 537 -2.97 8.22 5.99
N CYS A 538 -3.72 9.25 6.40
CA CYS A 538 -4.92 9.08 7.21
C CYS A 538 -5.94 8.18 6.50
N ALA A 539 -6.23 8.45 5.22
CA ALA A 539 -7.15 7.64 4.44
C ALA A 539 -6.68 6.18 4.32
N GLN A 540 -5.41 5.96 3.97
CA GLN A 540 -4.84 4.62 3.81
C GLN A 540 -4.81 3.82 5.11
N LEU A 541 -4.35 4.45 6.20
CA LEU A 541 -4.24 3.81 7.51
C LEU A 541 -5.62 3.46 8.07
N CYS A 542 -6.56 4.41 8.06
CA CYS A 542 -7.90 4.15 8.58
C CYS A 542 -8.61 3.08 7.76
N ALA A 543 -8.45 3.09 6.43
CA ALA A 543 -9.04 2.07 5.58
C ALA A 543 -8.50 0.67 5.92
N ARG A 544 -7.17 0.55 6.06
CA ARG A 544 -6.53 -0.70 6.45
C ARG A 544 -6.98 -1.19 7.83
N LEU A 545 -7.00 -0.31 8.84
CA LEU A 545 -7.46 -0.65 10.19
C LEU A 545 -8.94 -1.08 10.20
N THR A 546 -9.80 -0.41 9.43
CA THR A 546 -11.21 -0.77 9.29
C THR A 546 -11.38 -2.14 8.64
N MET A 547 -10.62 -2.45 7.58
CA MET A 547 -10.63 -3.79 6.96
C MET A 547 -10.10 -4.89 7.89
N GLU A 548 -9.13 -4.58 8.75
CA GLU A 548 -8.62 -5.49 9.79
C GLU A 548 -9.59 -5.66 10.98
N GLY A 549 -10.71 -4.92 11.00
CA GLY A 549 -11.68 -4.92 12.12
C GLY A 549 -11.25 -4.06 13.32
N ARG A 550 -10.14 -3.33 13.24
CA ARG A 550 -9.58 -2.44 14.28
C ARG A 550 -10.22 -1.05 14.22
N VAL A 551 -11.56 -1.01 14.21
CA VAL A 551 -12.36 0.21 13.98
C VAL A 551 -12.08 1.29 15.02
N HIS A 552 -11.90 0.94 16.30
CA HIS A 552 -11.60 1.93 17.34
C HIS A 552 -10.26 2.64 17.14
N GLU A 553 -9.25 1.95 16.63
CA GLU A 553 -7.97 2.58 16.32
C GLU A 553 -8.11 3.53 15.11
N ALA A 554 -8.88 3.13 14.09
CA ALA A 554 -9.19 3.97 12.95
C ALA A 554 -9.91 5.27 13.39
N GLN A 555 -10.93 5.16 14.25
CA GLN A 555 -11.64 6.32 14.82
C GLN A 555 -10.69 7.27 15.53
N ARG A 556 -9.82 6.74 16.40
CA ARG A 556 -8.84 7.56 17.12
C ARG A 556 -7.89 8.30 16.18
N GLN A 557 -7.46 7.67 15.08
CA GLN A 557 -6.63 8.34 14.08
C GLN A 557 -7.40 9.42 13.32
N LEU A 558 -8.66 9.17 12.96
CA LEU A 558 -9.51 10.17 12.32
C LEU A 558 -9.70 11.39 13.22
N THR A 559 -10.04 11.19 14.50
CA THR A 559 -10.21 12.29 15.46
C THR A 559 -8.91 13.09 15.64
N ALA A 560 -7.78 12.42 15.82
CA ALA A 560 -6.49 13.09 15.96
C ALA A 560 -6.16 13.96 14.73
N GLN A 561 -6.41 13.45 13.52
CA GLN A 561 -6.17 14.19 12.28
C GLN A 561 -7.18 15.32 12.05
N GLN A 562 -8.46 15.13 12.40
CA GLN A 562 -9.47 16.20 12.39
C GLN A 562 -9.05 17.35 13.29
N ASP A 563 -8.57 17.06 14.49
CA ASP A 563 -8.16 18.11 15.42
C ASP A 563 -6.89 18.82 14.97
N LEU A 564 -5.93 18.11 14.36
CA LEU A 564 -4.78 18.74 13.70
C LEU A 564 -5.23 19.67 12.57
N LEU A 565 -6.20 19.25 11.74
CA LEU A 565 -6.74 20.08 10.67
C LEU A 565 -7.43 21.34 11.19
N LYS A 566 -8.21 21.25 12.27
CA LYS A 566 -8.82 22.42 12.93
C LYS A 566 -7.76 23.40 13.43
N ASP A 567 -6.68 22.90 14.02
CA ASP A 567 -5.58 23.75 14.50
C ASP A 567 -4.88 24.47 13.34
N ILE A 568 -4.75 23.81 12.18
CA ILE A 568 -4.17 24.40 10.96
C ILE A 568 -5.11 25.45 10.35
N SER A 569 -6.40 25.15 10.22
CA SER A 569 -7.38 26.04 9.59
C SER A 569 -7.57 27.34 10.37
N GLN A 570 -7.47 27.28 11.71
CA GLN A 570 -7.45 28.45 12.58
C GLN A 570 -6.22 29.35 12.35
N GLN A 571 -5.09 28.77 11.97
CA GLN A 571 -3.83 29.49 11.75
C GLN A 571 -3.65 29.97 10.31
N LYS A 572 -4.27 29.30 9.32
CA LYS A 572 -4.20 29.66 7.90
C LYS A 572 -5.47 29.18 7.17
N PRO A 573 -6.46 30.05 6.92
CA PRO A 573 -7.62 29.68 6.11
C PRO A 573 -7.19 29.52 4.64
N SER A 574 -7.04 28.29 4.16
CA SER A 574 -6.73 28.02 2.75
C SER A 574 -7.89 27.25 2.09
N PRO A 575 -8.53 27.78 1.03
CA PRO A 575 -9.88 27.34 0.68
C PRO A 575 -10.02 26.16 -0.30
N LYS A 576 -8.96 25.43 -0.71
CA LYS A 576 -9.09 24.48 -1.85
C LYS A 576 -8.54 23.05 -1.65
N GLU A 577 -7.52 22.83 -0.84
CA GLU A 577 -7.00 21.47 -0.59
C GLU A 577 -7.75 20.75 0.55
N GLU A 578 -8.43 21.49 1.44
CA GLU A 578 -9.17 20.96 2.59
C GLU A 578 -10.42 20.13 2.21
N SER A 579 -10.98 20.33 1.01
CA SER A 579 -12.26 19.72 0.63
C SER A 579 -12.21 18.22 0.35
N ILE A 580 -11.21 17.72 -0.39
CA ILE A 580 -11.14 16.28 -0.73
C ILE A 580 -10.77 15.46 0.51
N TYR A 581 -9.76 15.89 1.26
CA TYR A 581 -9.33 15.19 2.47
C TYR A 581 -10.39 15.27 3.57
N GLY A 582 -11.07 16.41 3.73
CA GLY A 582 -12.20 16.55 4.65
C GLY A 582 -13.34 15.58 4.31
N ASN A 583 -13.64 15.41 3.03
CA ASN A 583 -14.66 14.45 2.58
C ASN A 583 -14.28 13.01 2.92
N TRP A 584 -13.01 12.60 2.72
CA TRP A 584 -12.56 11.26 3.09
C TRP A 584 -12.66 11.00 4.58
N ILE A 585 -12.18 11.94 5.40
CA ILE A 585 -12.25 11.80 6.85
C ILE A 585 -13.70 11.71 7.32
N SER A 586 -14.59 12.56 6.80
CA SER A 586 -16.03 12.54 7.12
C SER A 586 -16.66 11.18 6.76
N THR A 587 -16.42 10.72 5.53
CA THR A 587 -16.98 9.46 5.03
C THR A 587 -16.48 8.26 5.85
N MET A 588 -15.19 8.20 6.17
CA MET A 588 -14.65 7.12 7.00
C MET A 588 -15.17 7.19 8.44
N SER A 589 -15.39 8.39 8.99
CA SER A 589 -15.97 8.56 10.33
C SER A 589 -17.37 7.94 10.38
N MET A 590 -18.22 8.23 9.38
CA MET A 590 -19.55 7.60 9.27
C MET A 590 -19.47 6.08 9.17
N ILE A 591 -18.59 5.54 8.31
CA ILE A 591 -18.40 4.07 8.18
C ILE A 591 -17.98 3.45 9.51
N CYS A 592 -17.05 4.09 10.24
CA CYS A 592 -16.59 3.57 11.53
C CYS A 592 -17.69 3.63 12.58
N GLU A 593 -18.48 4.71 12.63
CA GLU A 593 -19.62 4.86 13.53
C GLU A 593 -20.67 3.76 13.28
N ASP A 594 -21.05 3.54 12.01
CA ASP A 594 -21.98 2.48 11.61
C ASP A 594 -21.49 1.10 12.08
N LEU A 595 -20.21 0.77 11.84
CA LEU A 595 -19.64 -0.50 12.30
C LEU A 595 -19.64 -0.63 13.82
N THR A 596 -19.36 0.45 14.56
CA THR A 596 -19.39 0.40 16.04
C THR A 596 -20.80 0.22 16.59
N THR A 597 -21.81 0.88 16.01
CA THR A 597 -23.21 0.71 16.43
C THR A 597 -23.70 -0.72 16.20
N VAL A 598 -23.37 -1.33 15.06
CA VAL A 598 -23.69 -2.73 14.76
C VAL A 598 -22.98 -3.67 15.76
N ASN A 599 -21.70 -3.46 16.02
CA ASN A 599 -20.94 -4.28 16.96
C ASN A 599 -21.47 -4.16 18.40
N GLN A 600 -21.95 -2.98 18.80
CA GLN A 600 -22.55 -2.75 20.12
C GLN A 600 -23.93 -3.42 20.23
N GLY A 601 -24.79 -3.29 19.21
CA GLY A 601 -26.09 -3.98 19.18
C GLY A 601 -26.00 -5.51 19.20
N ILE A 602 -24.96 -6.09 18.58
CA ILE A 602 -24.68 -7.54 18.66
C ILE A 602 -24.27 -7.95 20.09
N ARG A 603 -23.53 -7.09 20.82
CA ARG A 603 -23.13 -7.36 22.21
C ARG A 603 -24.34 -7.29 23.14
N ASP A 604 -25.20 -6.29 22.98
CA ASP A 604 -26.37 -6.09 23.83
C ASP A 604 -27.44 -7.18 23.64
N ASN A 605 -27.58 -7.73 22.42
CA ASN A 605 -28.47 -8.87 22.13
C ASN A 605 -27.97 -10.23 22.63
N LYS A 606 -26.67 -10.39 22.95
CA LYS A 606 -26.12 -11.63 23.50
C LYS A 606 -26.33 -11.78 25.01
N THR A 607 -26.83 -10.74 25.69
CA THR A 607 -26.99 -10.73 27.15
C THR A 607 -28.29 -11.35 27.66
N GLU A 608 -29.23 -11.76 26.80
CA GLU A 608 -30.53 -12.27 27.26
C GLU A 608 -30.83 -13.76 27.04
N THR A 609 -30.08 -14.55 26.26
CA THR A 609 -30.29 -16.01 26.24
C THR A 609 -29.03 -16.78 25.79
N ASP A 610 -28.78 -17.89 26.50
CA ASP A 610 -27.84 -18.99 26.22
C ASP A 610 -26.40 -18.95 26.76
N THR A 611 -26.18 -19.82 27.75
CA THR A 611 -24.90 -20.23 28.36
C THR A 611 -24.25 -21.34 27.52
N ILE A 612 -23.29 -21.01 26.65
CA ILE A 612 -22.40 -21.99 25.94
C ILE A 612 -20.96 -21.42 25.85
N PRO A 613 -19.87 -22.24 25.91
CA PRO A 613 -18.53 -21.80 26.31
C PRO A 613 -17.80 -20.86 25.33
N ALA A 614 -16.89 -20.08 25.92
CA ALA A 614 -16.01 -19.12 25.28
C ALA A 614 -14.98 -19.77 24.33
N SER A 615 -15.30 -19.83 23.04
CA SER A 615 -14.29 -19.98 21.97
C SER A 615 -14.69 -19.36 20.63
N ARG A 616 -15.75 -18.54 20.58
CA ARG A 616 -16.18 -17.87 19.35
C ARG A 616 -15.72 -16.42 19.37
N THR A 617 -14.71 -16.09 18.57
CA THR A 617 -14.46 -14.72 18.15
C THR A 617 -15.78 -14.13 17.61
N PRO A 618 -16.17 -12.91 18.00
CA PRO A 618 -17.39 -12.32 17.47
C PRO A 618 -17.25 -12.21 15.96
N SER A 619 -18.23 -12.73 15.23
CA SER A 619 -18.42 -12.49 13.80
C SER A 619 -18.39 -10.98 13.58
N THR A 620 -17.29 -10.47 13.05
CA THR A 620 -17.11 -9.07 12.69
C THR A 620 -18.25 -8.67 11.76
N ALA A 621 -18.99 -7.59 12.10
CA ALA A 621 -19.99 -7.01 11.22
C ALA A 621 -19.40 -6.86 9.80
N SER A 622 -20.01 -7.52 8.81
CA SER A 622 -19.52 -7.45 7.43
C SER A 622 -19.80 -6.06 6.88
N LEU A 623 -18.77 -5.39 6.35
CA LEU A 623 -18.90 -4.15 5.59
C LEU A 623 -19.92 -4.34 4.46
N SER A 624 -20.82 -3.37 4.28
CA SER A 624 -21.65 -3.31 3.07
C SER A 624 -20.78 -3.07 1.85
N ASP A 625 -21.25 -3.45 0.66
CA ASP A 625 -20.48 -3.29 -0.58
C ASP A 625 -20.14 -1.83 -0.88
N ALA A 626 -21.08 -0.91 -0.63
CA ALA A 626 -20.82 0.53 -0.76
C ALA A 626 -19.71 1.00 0.20
N ALA A 627 -19.74 0.57 1.47
CA ALA A 627 -18.70 0.90 2.44
C ALA A 627 -17.36 0.24 2.07
N ALA A 628 -17.37 -1.03 1.67
CA ALA A 628 -16.18 -1.75 1.23
C ALA A 628 -15.52 -1.09 0.02
N ASN A 629 -16.31 -0.69 -0.98
CA ASN A 629 -15.82 0.04 -2.16
C ASN A 629 -15.10 1.32 -1.76
N VAL A 630 -15.70 2.14 -0.90
CA VAL A 630 -15.07 3.38 -0.39
C VAL A 630 -13.80 3.08 0.39
N VAL A 631 -13.81 2.08 1.28
CA VAL A 631 -12.65 1.67 2.07
C VAL A 631 -11.49 1.24 1.14
N TYR A 632 -11.76 0.42 0.12
CA TYR A 632 -10.74 0.04 -0.86
C TYR A 632 -10.20 1.24 -1.66
N GLN A 633 -11.07 2.17 -2.07
CA GLN A 633 -10.64 3.39 -2.75
C GLN A 633 -9.74 4.26 -1.86
N MET A 634 -10.07 4.39 -0.58
CA MET A 634 -9.24 5.13 0.40
C MET A 634 -7.92 4.43 0.68
N LYS A 635 -7.90 3.09 0.72
CA LYS A 635 -6.66 2.31 0.84
C LYS A 635 -5.71 2.55 -0.33
N ARG A 636 -6.25 2.87 -1.51
CA ARG A 636 -5.50 3.24 -2.72
C ARG A 636 -5.42 4.75 -2.96
N ALA A 637 -5.75 5.57 -1.96
CA ALA A 637 -5.64 7.02 -2.06
C ALA A 637 -4.21 7.44 -2.44
N LYS A 638 -4.10 8.50 -3.25
CA LYS A 638 -2.81 9.03 -3.72
C LYS A 638 -2.79 10.55 -3.65
N SER A 639 -1.60 11.13 -3.50
CA SER A 639 -1.41 12.57 -3.42
C SER A 639 -1.51 13.18 -4.81
N VAL A 640 -2.35 14.22 -4.96
CA VAL A 640 -2.44 14.98 -6.21
C VAL A 640 -1.31 16.01 -6.21
N SER A 641 -0.25 15.78 -6.99
CA SER A 641 0.77 16.81 -7.20
C SER A 641 0.18 17.95 -8.05
N GLY A 642 0.22 19.19 -7.55
CA GLY A 642 -0.37 20.41 -8.15
C GLY A 642 0.08 20.80 -9.57
N LYS A 643 0.77 19.93 -10.31
CA LYS A 643 1.08 20.09 -11.73
C LYS A 643 -0.04 19.60 -12.67
N GLY A 644 -0.99 18.79 -12.19
CA GLY A 644 -2.07 18.24 -13.02
C GLY A 644 -3.29 19.14 -13.21
N GLN A 645 -3.41 20.24 -12.47
CA GLN A 645 -4.65 21.01 -12.37
C GLN A 645 -4.85 22.04 -13.49
N ARG A 646 -3.95 22.12 -14.49
CA ARG A 646 -4.06 23.05 -15.62
C ARG A 646 -4.77 22.51 -16.86
N VAL A 647 -5.14 21.23 -16.89
CA VAL A 647 -5.74 20.61 -18.10
C VAL A 647 -7.25 20.35 -17.95
N ALA A 648 -7.82 20.43 -16.75
CA ALA A 648 -9.22 20.06 -16.49
C ALA A 648 -10.20 21.23 -16.28
N THR A 649 -9.85 22.47 -16.64
CA THR A 649 -10.73 23.66 -16.49
C THR A 649 -11.02 24.39 -17.80
N LEU A 650 -11.00 23.68 -18.91
CA LEU A 650 -11.52 24.16 -20.20
C LEU A 650 -12.38 23.06 -20.82
N GLU A 651 -13.50 22.76 -20.18
CA GLU A 651 -14.71 22.17 -20.78
C GLU A 651 -15.80 22.18 -19.69
N GLN A 652 -16.42 23.36 -19.55
CA GLN A 652 -17.80 23.53 -19.06
C GLN A 652 -18.56 24.29 -20.14
#